data_AF-A0A955I2K7-F1
#
_entry.id   AF-A0A955I2K7-F1
#
_cell.length_a   1.000
_cell.length_b   1.000
_cell.length_c   1.000
_cell.angle_alpha   90.00
_cell.angle_beta   90.00
_cell.angle_gamma   90.00
#
_symmetry.space_group_name_H-M   'P 1'
#
loop_
_entity.id
_entity.type
_entity.pdbx_description
1 polymer ?
#
loop_
_entity_poly.entity_id
_entity_poly.type
_entity_poly.pdbx_seq_one_letter_code
_entity_poly.pdbx_strand_id
1 'polypeptide(L)'
;MPRKIYYSRPITINKVLHTKNDTQISKQSENYIEVSTSNENKLREIRRILKKYEVIGVDLNIEEIQSSDPYKVISEKAKTAFEANGYNPILVEDTSLDIKGLDGKPGTYVNDFCSSVNGRRMIATEWLKGKDRSAIARVLLGIFDGVDVKYWEGTVVGEISEELLGSYGFGWDDMFIPVSEDNPQKKTFAQMSAEEKDRLSMRRKALKAFQKDPFKFGYPVYQLPEPYEQELQRVQLDQITDGKARKFAYKLECLESNNRIKKDMTATKYSNIHRTDNSYFTRFLLNPNTPSLGLMLTDVDRKHLKLQKNGDPYLWQMGPERRHLALVQRADFFMRHQNPNVHQILDRLDQDRENFPKRNNRRSITLEHALGIEGYSTVTQTLSLKEIGYKKLSSPNYASRSRSSDSGLYTIIGKHARSIYAIGCLPWVSGWRDVIVTAALGHMPVFVHRNNINAIDFNNQIRLISESIRTIKELGLPELAEKRALGNIGAALGCDPKEDLRKAKRLFKETGTKLFRIYTINSDPRVKETALALRQYFGDQIEIFVGQIADMKQCYELIANDIQVDGLIAGHGGGRQCTSATNGMALTTLEELYNLLINRDFNNTTIMVEGGIGTSVGALLVMGVDGILRNAQLASCVIEQGDLYFEHRNGEFCQPYHGSASAPTMIIESYHKDNANSRLFPSGRTKNVEGKSGYIYYREKANSMTFDIDQFKHYAARTLADLGVGSIWELREFLDKNNDELLRIVSADAAYTASAWRG
;
A
#
# COMPACT_ATOMS: atom_id res chain seq x y z
N MET A 1 -10.56 -10.86 -32.93
CA MET A 1 -12.01 -10.82 -32.61
C MET A 1 -12.28 -9.59 -31.75
N PRO A 2 -13.28 -8.74 -32.05
CA PRO A 2 -13.61 -7.63 -31.17
C PRO A 2 -14.29 -8.18 -29.91
N ARG A 3 -13.70 -7.87 -28.74
CA ARG A 3 -14.14 -8.27 -27.40
C ARG A 3 -15.53 -7.67 -27.11
N LYS A 4 -16.47 -8.50 -26.65
CA LYS A 4 -17.76 -8.05 -26.08
C LYS A 4 -17.50 -7.42 -24.71
N ILE A 5 -17.97 -6.20 -24.52
CA ILE A 5 -18.02 -5.47 -23.25
C ILE A 5 -19.18 -6.04 -22.43
N TYR A 6 -18.94 -6.49 -21.21
CA TYR A 6 -19.96 -6.86 -20.24
C TYR A 6 -20.00 -5.83 -19.12
N TYR A 7 -21.11 -5.11 -18.98
CA TYR A 7 -21.39 -4.22 -17.85
C TYR A 7 -21.94 -5.04 -16.67
N SER A 8 -21.28 -5.01 -15.51
CA SER A 8 -21.87 -5.49 -14.26
C SER A 8 -22.85 -4.44 -13.70
N ARG A 9 -23.93 -4.92 -13.07
CA ARG A 9 -25.08 -4.10 -12.67
C ARG A 9 -24.71 -3.04 -11.62
N PRO A 10 -25.39 -1.89 -11.59
CA PRO A 10 -25.06 -0.82 -10.65
C PRO A 10 -25.53 -1.17 -9.22
N ILE A 11 -24.63 -1.20 -8.21
CA ILE A 11 -24.98 -1.27 -6.76
C ILE A 11 -25.12 0.15 -6.20
N THR A 12 -26.25 0.51 -5.58
CA THR A 12 -26.51 1.87 -5.05
C THR A 12 -26.20 1.83 -3.57
N ILE A 13 -25.19 2.55 -3.06
CA ILE A 13 -25.03 2.75 -1.61
C ILE A 13 -24.53 4.15 -1.30
N ASN A 14 -25.11 4.66 -0.22
CA ASN A 14 -24.97 5.98 0.36
C ASN A 14 -23.81 6.05 1.37
N LYS A 15 -23.13 7.21 1.34
CA LYS A 15 -22.43 7.90 2.45
C LYS A 15 -20.94 7.57 2.74
N VAL A 16 -20.10 8.61 2.60
CA VAL A 16 -18.74 8.73 3.17
C VAL A 16 -18.56 10.07 3.90
N LEU A 17 -17.71 10.07 4.92
CA LEU A 17 -17.37 11.14 5.87
C LEU A 17 -16.03 11.80 5.49
N HIS A 18 -15.94 13.14 5.54
CA HIS A 18 -14.69 13.91 5.61
C HIS A 18 -14.70 14.88 6.80
N THR A 19 -13.53 15.14 7.40
CA THR A 19 -13.36 15.90 8.66
C THR A 19 -12.66 17.26 8.49
N LYS A 20 -13.37 18.31 8.96
CA LYS A 20 -12.97 19.52 9.73
C LYS A 20 -12.13 20.63 9.07
N ASN A 21 -12.77 21.77 8.80
CA ASN A 21 -13.04 22.81 9.83
C ASN A 21 -14.28 23.65 9.46
N ASP A 22 -14.97 24.09 10.51
CA ASP A 22 -16.08 25.04 10.58
C ASP A 22 -17.53 24.60 10.30
N THR A 23 -18.24 24.50 11.42
CA THR A 23 -19.65 24.80 11.69
C THR A 23 -20.75 23.98 11.00
N GLN A 24 -21.37 23.14 11.83
CA GLN A 24 -22.78 22.71 11.76
C GLN A 24 -23.25 22.11 10.44
N ILE A 25 -22.90 20.84 10.19
CA ILE A 25 -23.77 19.96 9.41
C ILE A 25 -24.25 18.84 10.33
N SER A 26 -25.52 18.94 10.69
CA SER A 26 -26.25 17.95 11.46
C SER A 26 -26.30 16.60 10.73
N LYS A 27 -26.41 15.52 11.49
CA LYS A 27 -26.79 14.16 11.05
C LYS A 27 -27.60 14.11 9.74
N GLN A 28 -27.23 13.16 8.87
CA GLN A 28 -28.04 12.56 7.78
C GLN A 28 -28.25 13.44 6.54
N SER A 29 -27.56 13.12 5.44
CA SER A 29 -28.30 12.51 4.32
C SER A 29 -27.49 11.46 3.56
N GLU A 30 -28.20 10.59 2.85
CA GLU A 30 -27.65 9.47 2.11
C GLU A 30 -27.24 9.85 0.66
N ASN A 31 -27.62 11.04 0.17
CA ASN A 31 -27.34 11.50 -1.19
C ASN A 31 -26.69 12.89 -1.15
N TYR A 32 -25.35 13.00 -1.13
CA TYR A 32 -24.66 14.29 -1.24
C TYR A 32 -23.86 14.41 -2.54
N ILE A 33 -23.64 15.64 -3.01
CA ILE A 33 -22.84 15.98 -4.19
C ILE A 33 -21.92 17.14 -3.83
N GLU A 34 -20.62 16.95 -4.02
CA GLU A 34 -19.64 18.03 -3.95
C GLU A 34 -19.53 18.74 -5.31
N VAL A 35 -19.47 20.07 -5.27
CA VAL A 35 -19.36 20.92 -6.45
C VAL A 35 -18.20 21.90 -6.26
N SER A 36 -17.27 21.91 -7.20
CA SER A 36 -16.16 22.87 -7.21
C SER A 36 -16.67 24.25 -7.64
N THR A 37 -16.92 25.14 -6.68
CA THR A 37 -17.36 26.52 -6.93
C THR A 37 -17.24 27.39 -5.68
N SER A 38 -16.69 28.59 -5.84
CA SER A 38 -16.74 29.67 -4.84
C SER A 38 -17.92 30.64 -5.07
N ASN A 39 -18.64 30.51 -6.19
CA ASN A 39 -19.80 31.37 -6.49
C ASN A 39 -21.07 30.91 -5.75
N GLU A 40 -21.43 31.64 -4.70
CA GLU A 40 -22.62 31.41 -3.88
C GLU A 40 -23.93 31.41 -4.68
N ASN A 41 -24.07 32.26 -5.70
CA ASN A 41 -25.29 32.31 -6.53
C ASN A 41 -25.41 31.05 -7.40
N LYS A 42 -24.30 30.57 -7.96
CA LYS A 42 -24.24 29.28 -8.68
C LYS A 42 -24.62 28.14 -7.76
N LEU A 43 -24.04 28.09 -6.56
CA LEU A 43 -24.31 27.04 -5.58
C LEU A 43 -25.78 27.02 -5.12
N ARG A 44 -26.40 28.20 -4.92
CA ARG A 44 -27.84 28.32 -4.65
C ARG A 44 -28.71 27.78 -5.78
N GLU A 45 -28.36 28.07 -7.03
CA GLU A 45 -29.06 27.54 -8.21
C GLU A 45 -28.95 26.00 -8.27
N ILE A 46 -27.74 25.45 -8.09
CA ILE A 46 -27.51 23.99 -8.09
C ILE A 46 -28.30 23.32 -6.95
N ARG A 47 -28.28 23.86 -5.73
CA ARG A 47 -29.07 23.36 -4.59
C ARG A 47 -30.57 23.35 -4.88
N ARG A 48 -31.10 24.41 -5.49
CA ARG A 48 -32.52 24.51 -5.85
C ARG A 48 -32.92 23.51 -6.93
N ILE A 49 -32.02 23.20 -7.86
CA ILE A 49 -32.24 22.27 -8.97
C ILE A 49 -32.09 20.80 -8.53
N LEU A 50 -31.06 20.52 -7.72
CA LEU A 50 -30.73 19.20 -7.21
C LEU A 50 -31.35 18.93 -5.83
N LYS A 51 -32.63 19.27 -5.61
CA LYS A 51 -33.32 19.12 -4.30
C LYS A 51 -33.27 17.73 -3.65
N LYS A 52 -32.98 16.69 -4.46
CA LYS A 52 -32.84 15.30 -4.00
C LYS A 52 -31.48 15.02 -3.36
N TYR A 53 -30.51 15.91 -3.54
CA TYR A 53 -29.14 15.77 -3.07
C TYR A 53 -28.79 16.90 -2.10
N GLU A 54 -27.98 16.59 -1.10
CA GLU A 54 -27.27 17.56 -0.28
C GLU A 54 -26.08 18.10 -1.09
N VAL A 55 -26.19 19.34 -1.59
CA VAL A 55 -25.14 19.94 -2.42
C VAL A 55 -24.17 20.75 -1.56
N ILE A 56 -22.91 20.30 -1.56
CA ILE A 56 -21.79 20.90 -0.83
C ILE A 56 -20.93 21.67 -1.83
N GLY A 57 -20.70 22.95 -1.58
CA GLY A 57 -19.76 23.74 -2.37
C GLY A 57 -18.36 23.59 -1.78
N VAL A 58 -17.38 23.30 -2.64
CA VAL A 58 -15.97 23.22 -2.27
C VAL A 58 -15.21 24.27 -3.06
N ASP A 59 -14.51 25.15 -2.35
CA ASP A 59 -13.64 26.15 -2.95
C ASP A 59 -12.26 25.53 -3.18
N LEU A 60 -12.05 25.00 -4.39
CA LEU A 60 -10.77 24.47 -4.84
C LEU A 60 -10.15 25.57 -5.71
N ASN A 61 -9.11 26.22 -5.20
CA ASN A 61 -8.36 27.24 -5.95
C ASN A 61 -7.60 26.58 -7.11
N ILE A 62 -8.29 26.30 -8.21
CA ILE A 62 -7.77 25.62 -9.41
C ILE A 62 -7.61 26.61 -10.57
N GLU A 63 -6.47 26.54 -11.26
CA GLU A 63 -6.25 27.33 -12.47
C GLU A 63 -7.00 26.70 -13.66
N GLU A 64 -7.82 27.51 -14.34
CA GLU A 64 -8.53 27.09 -15.55
C GLU A 64 -7.68 27.31 -16.79
N ILE A 65 -7.59 26.29 -17.64
CA ILE A 65 -6.88 26.42 -18.91
C ILE A 65 -7.61 27.37 -19.86
N GLN A 66 -6.83 28.11 -20.64
CA GLN A 66 -7.35 29.03 -21.65
C GLN A 66 -7.54 28.25 -22.97
N SER A 67 -8.78 27.93 -23.32
CA SER A 67 -9.13 27.20 -24.56
C SER A 67 -10.51 27.62 -25.06
N SER A 68 -10.66 27.74 -26.38
CA SER A 68 -11.96 27.97 -27.04
C SER A 68 -12.82 26.72 -27.17
N ASP A 69 -12.25 25.53 -26.92
CA ASP A 69 -12.99 24.27 -26.86
C ASP A 69 -13.52 24.04 -25.43
N PRO A 70 -14.85 24.09 -25.20
CA PRO A 70 -15.44 23.92 -23.88
C PRO A 70 -15.25 22.52 -23.29
N TYR A 71 -15.12 21.47 -24.10
CA TYR A 71 -14.87 20.12 -23.59
C TYR A 71 -13.46 19.97 -23.04
N LYS A 72 -12.49 20.64 -23.68
CA LYS A 72 -11.10 20.66 -23.20
C LYS A 72 -11.00 21.39 -21.86
N VAL A 73 -11.64 22.56 -21.73
CA VAL A 73 -11.65 23.35 -20.48
C VAL A 73 -12.23 22.53 -19.33
N ILE A 74 -13.46 21.99 -19.51
CA ILE A 74 -14.11 21.24 -18.44
C ILE A 74 -13.40 19.92 -18.13
N SER A 75 -12.76 19.28 -19.12
CA SER A 75 -11.97 18.07 -18.92
C SER A 75 -10.76 18.31 -18.02
N GLU A 76 -10.00 19.36 -18.27
CA GLU A 76 -8.82 19.66 -17.47
C GLU A 76 -9.24 20.12 -16.07
N LYS A 77 -10.26 20.99 -16.01
CA LYS A 77 -10.86 21.44 -14.75
C LYS A 77 -11.34 20.26 -13.90
N ALA A 78 -11.97 19.25 -14.49
CA ALA A 78 -12.43 18.07 -13.78
C ALA A 78 -11.27 17.24 -13.19
N LYS A 79 -10.17 17.09 -13.94
CA LYS A 79 -8.98 16.36 -13.48
C LYS A 79 -8.25 17.12 -12.37
N THR A 80 -8.00 18.42 -12.56
CA THR A 80 -7.34 19.26 -11.56
C THR A 80 -8.18 19.37 -10.28
N ALA A 81 -9.51 19.53 -10.40
CA ALA A 81 -10.40 19.56 -9.25
C ALA A 81 -10.43 18.21 -8.51
N PHE A 82 -10.40 17.09 -9.24
CA PHE A 82 -10.32 15.75 -8.64
C PHE A 82 -9.04 15.57 -7.80
N GLU A 83 -7.89 15.99 -8.32
CA GLU A 83 -6.62 15.96 -7.58
C GLU A 83 -6.64 16.88 -6.35
N ALA A 84 -7.09 18.13 -6.52
CA ALA A 84 -7.20 19.11 -5.44
C ALA A 84 -8.19 18.69 -4.34
N ASN A 85 -9.21 17.90 -4.69
CA ASN A 85 -10.20 17.35 -3.76
C ASN A 85 -9.75 16.03 -3.08
N GLY A 86 -8.46 15.71 -3.12
CA GLY A 86 -7.91 14.49 -2.52
C GLY A 86 -8.35 13.22 -3.24
N TYR A 87 -8.41 13.25 -4.58
CA TYR A 87 -8.80 12.14 -5.46
C TYR A 87 -10.24 11.65 -5.23
N ASN A 88 -11.13 12.54 -4.80
CA ASN A 88 -12.57 12.29 -4.71
C ASN A 88 -13.30 12.93 -5.90
N PRO A 89 -14.17 12.20 -6.63
CA PRO A 89 -14.94 12.75 -7.73
C PRO A 89 -15.75 13.98 -7.28
N ILE A 90 -15.52 15.10 -7.94
CA ILE A 90 -16.20 16.37 -7.67
C ILE A 90 -16.81 16.93 -8.96
N LEU A 91 -18.03 17.45 -8.87
CA LEU A 91 -18.70 18.06 -10.01
C LEU A 91 -18.07 19.43 -10.30
N VAL A 92 -17.57 19.61 -11.51
CA VAL A 92 -17.12 20.90 -12.03
C VAL A 92 -18.12 21.42 -13.06
N GLU A 93 -18.17 22.73 -13.23
CA GLU A 93 -19.03 23.39 -14.21
C GLU A 93 -18.24 24.47 -14.95
N ASP A 94 -18.44 24.56 -16.26
CA ASP A 94 -18.01 25.69 -17.07
C ASP A 94 -19.12 26.17 -18.01
N THR A 95 -19.09 27.46 -18.36
CA THR A 95 -20.12 28.14 -19.16
C THR A 95 -19.50 28.77 -20.40
N SER A 96 -20.18 28.65 -21.55
CA SER A 96 -19.83 29.42 -22.75
C SER A 96 -21.02 30.21 -23.27
N LEU A 97 -20.73 31.37 -23.86
CA LEU A 97 -21.70 32.22 -24.54
C LEU A 97 -21.19 32.59 -25.93
N ASP A 98 -21.77 31.94 -26.94
CA ASP A 98 -21.38 32.14 -28.33
C ASP A 98 -22.34 33.14 -28.99
N ILE A 99 -21.84 34.31 -29.37
CA ILE A 99 -22.67 35.35 -29.99
C ILE A 99 -22.37 35.42 -31.49
N LYS A 100 -23.41 35.31 -32.32
CA LYS A 100 -23.25 35.19 -33.78
C LYS A 100 -22.63 36.45 -34.40
N GLY A 101 -23.04 37.64 -33.98
CA GLY A 101 -22.44 38.91 -34.43
C GLY A 101 -20.99 39.14 -34.00
N LEU A 102 -20.43 38.26 -33.16
CA LEU A 102 -19.03 38.31 -32.71
C LEU A 102 -18.24 37.05 -33.12
N ASP A 103 -18.73 36.33 -34.14
CA ASP A 103 -18.12 35.09 -34.64
C ASP A 103 -17.92 34.05 -33.52
N GLY A 104 -18.94 33.85 -32.69
CA GLY A 104 -18.93 32.88 -31.60
C GLY A 104 -18.21 33.34 -30.32
N LYS A 105 -17.70 34.58 -30.28
CA LYS A 105 -17.07 35.15 -29.07
C LYS A 105 -18.12 35.74 -28.13
N PRO A 106 -17.86 35.85 -26.82
CA PRO A 106 -16.63 35.47 -26.11
C PRO A 106 -16.44 33.95 -25.87
N GLY A 107 -17.45 33.12 -26.09
CA GLY A 107 -17.34 31.67 -25.90
C GLY A 107 -17.06 31.30 -24.43
N THR A 108 -16.11 30.39 -24.19
CA THR A 108 -15.67 29.96 -22.84
C THR A 108 -15.10 31.11 -21.99
N TYR A 109 -14.60 32.17 -22.62
CA TYR A 109 -14.01 33.33 -21.93
C TYR A 109 -15.06 34.30 -21.37
N VAL A 110 -16.36 34.00 -21.49
CA VAL A 110 -17.44 34.94 -21.13
C VAL A 110 -17.34 35.46 -19.69
N ASN A 111 -16.93 34.62 -18.73
CA ASN A 111 -16.81 35.04 -17.34
C ASN A 111 -15.69 36.06 -17.13
N ASP A 112 -14.55 35.89 -17.79
CA ASP A 112 -13.43 36.84 -17.75
C ASP A 112 -13.84 38.18 -18.37
N PHE A 113 -14.49 38.14 -19.54
CA PHE A 113 -15.02 39.33 -20.19
C PHE A 113 -16.05 40.05 -19.33
N CYS A 114 -17.00 39.34 -18.74
CA CYS A 114 -18.04 39.95 -17.92
C CYS A 114 -17.53 40.49 -16.56
N SER A 115 -16.42 39.95 -16.06
CA SER A 115 -15.77 40.41 -14.83
C SER A 115 -14.87 41.64 -15.07
N SER A 116 -14.51 41.92 -16.33
CA SER A 116 -13.81 43.15 -16.69
C SER A 116 -14.67 44.40 -16.53
N VAL A 117 -14.04 45.55 -16.30
CA VAL A 117 -14.72 46.84 -16.17
C VAL A 117 -15.54 47.12 -17.44
N ASN A 118 -16.86 47.25 -17.29
CA ASN A 118 -17.84 47.49 -18.37
C ASN A 118 -18.00 46.38 -19.42
N GLY A 119 -17.38 45.20 -19.27
CA GLY A 119 -17.40 44.17 -20.33
C GLY A 119 -18.81 43.75 -20.79
N ARG A 120 -19.75 43.57 -19.85
CA ARG A 120 -21.17 43.26 -20.16
C ARG A 120 -21.85 44.37 -20.97
N ARG A 121 -21.67 45.63 -20.53
CA ARG A 121 -22.24 46.79 -21.22
C ARG A 121 -21.65 46.93 -22.63
N MET A 122 -20.35 46.73 -22.79
CA MET A 122 -19.69 46.82 -24.10
C MET A 122 -20.21 45.76 -25.07
N ILE A 123 -20.44 44.52 -24.62
CA ILE A 123 -21.06 43.47 -25.44
C ILE A 123 -22.47 43.88 -25.86
N ALA A 124 -23.31 44.31 -24.92
CA ALA A 124 -24.72 44.63 -25.16
C ALA A 124 -24.92 45.88 -26.05
N THR A 125 -24.15 46.96 -25.83
CA THR A 125 -24.40 48.27 -26.47
C THR A 125 -23.47 48.56 -27.66
N GLU A 126 -22.16 48.30 -27.53
CA GLU A 126 -21.17 48.76 -28.51
C GLU A 126 -20.81 47.69 -29.54
N TRP A 127 -20.45 46.49 -29.09
CA TRP A 127 -19.86 45.45 -29.95
C TRP A 127 -20.86 44.79 -30.90
N LEU A 128 -22.14 44.81 -30.52
CA LEU A 128 -23.25 44.27 -31.28
C LEU A 128 -24.07 45.33 -32.02
N LYS A 129 -23.64 46.61 -32.00
CA LYS A 129 -24.33 47.68 -32.72
C LYS A 129 -24.37 47.37 -34.22
N GLY A 130 -25.58 47.18 -34.76
CA GLY A 130 -25.79 46.85 -36.17
C GLY A 130 -25.40 45.42 -36.57
N LYS A 131 -25.24 44.50 -35.61
CA LYS A 131 -24.88 43.10 -35.86
C LYS A 131 -25.97 42.13 -35.39
N ASP A 132 -25.87 40.87 -35.83
CA ASP A 132 -26.75 39.79 -35.39
C ASP A 132 -26.55 39.50 -33.89
N ARG A 133 -27.63 39.62 -33.11
CA ARG A 133 -27.64 39.45 -31.66
C ARG A 133 -27.95 38.02 -31.22
N SER A 134 -28.22 37.11 -32.15
CA SER A 134 -28.45 35.69 -31.85
C SER A 134 -27.27 35.11 -31.07
N ALA A 135 -27.57 34.36 -30.02
CA ALA A 135 -26.57 33.78 -29.13
C ALA A 135 -26.94 32.36 -28.69
N ILE A 136 -25.92 31.55 -28.40
CA ILE A 136 -26.06 30.22 -27.84
C ILE A 136 -25.35 30.20 -26.49
N ALA A 137 -26.13 29.97 -25.45
CA ALA A 137 -25.65 29.76 -24.09
C ALA A 137 -25.46 28.26 -23.82
N ARG A 138 -24.28 27.85 -23.37
CA ARG A 138 -24.00 26.46 -22.96
C ARG A 138 -23.47 26.39 -21.53
N VAL A 139 -23.83 25.31 -20.85
CA VAL A 139 -23.17 24.85 -19.62
C VAL A 139 -22.72 23.43 -19.84
N LEU A 140 -21.45 23.16 -19.56
CA LEU A 140 -20.91 21.81 -19.46
C LEU A 140 -20.64 21.52 -17.99
N LEU A 141 -21.21 20.42 -17.52
CA LEU A 141 -20.84 19.79 -16.27
C LEU A 141 -19.81 18.70 -16.58
N GLY A 142 -18.79 18.61 -15.74
CA GLY A 142 -17.76 17.58 -15.82
C GLY A 142 -17.62 16.86 -14.49
N ILE A 143 -17.35 15.56 -14.53
CA ILE A 143 -16.82 14.82 -13.39
C ILE A 143 -15.76 13.85 -13.90
N PHE A 144 -14.61 13.81 -13.23
CA PHE A 144 -13.58 12.81 -13.49
C PHE A 144 -13.70 11.71 -12.45
N ASP A 145 -13.84 10.45 -12.91
CA ASP A 145 -13.97 9.28 -12.04
C ASP A 145 -12.65 8.56 -11.76
N GLY A 146 -11.53 9.14 -12.21
CA GLY A 146 -10.20 8.56 -12.15
C GLY A 146 -9.80 7.80 -13.42
N VAL A 147 -10.74 7.51 -14.33
CA VAL A 147 -10.49 6.86 -15.63
C VAL A 147 -10.83 7.80 -16.77
N ASP A 148 -12.08 8.27 -16.83
CA ASP A 148 -12.60 9.12 -17.90
C ASP A 148 -13.36 10.32 -17.33
N VAL A 149 -13.45 11.39 -18.13
CA VAL A 149 -14.32 12.53 -17.80
C VAL A 149 -15.69 12.29 -18.41
N LYS A 150 -16.73 12.40 -17.58
CA LYS A 150 -18.12 12.40 -18.05
C LYS A 150 -18.62 13.83 -18.16
N TYR A 151 -19.40 14.07 -19.21
CA TYR A 151 -19.91 15.39 -19.54
C TYR A 151 -21.43 15.38 -19.57
N TRP A 152 -22.04 16.44 -19.04
CA TRP A 152 -23.45 16.73 -19.28
C TRP A 152 -23.59 18.16 -19.78
N GLU A 153 -24.20 18.32 -20.94
CA GLU A 153 -24.38 19.61 -21.58
C GLU A 153 -25.83 20.07 -21.45
N GLY A 154 -25.99 21.38 -21.23
CA GLY A 154 -27.25 22.06 -21.41
C GLY A 154 -27.05 23.27 -22.29
N THR A 155 -27.95 23.45 -23.26
CA THR A 155 -27.84 24.52 -24.27
C THR A 155 -29.16 25.26 -24.43
N VAL A 156 -29.08 26.58 -24.60
CA VAL A 156 -30.21 27.49 -24.80
C VAL A 156 -29.88 28.44 -25.95
N VAL A 157 -30.79 28.52 -26.92
CA VAL A 157 -30.73 29.54 -27.98
C VAL A 157 -31.42 30.80 -27.47
N GLY A 158 -30.83 31.95 -27.74
CA GLY A 158 -31.31 33.24 -27.28
C GLY A 158 -30.79 34.40 -28.12
N GLU A 159 -30.97 35.60 -27.60
CA GLU A 159 -30.49 36.85 -28.18
C GLU A 159 -29.87 37.73 -27.08
N ILE A 160 -28.94 38.60 -27.45
CA ILE A 160 -28.36 39.60 -26.53
C ILE A 160 -29.17 40.90 -26.56
N SER A 161 -29.64 41.36 -25.41
CA SER A 161 -30.42 42.60 -25.27
C SER A 161 -29.62 43.86 -25.64
N GLU A 162 -30.32 44.92 -26.03
CA GLU A 162 -29.69 46.20 -26.40
C GLU A 162 -29.15 46.98 -25.19
N GLU A 163 -29.68 46.69 -24.01
CA GLU A 163 -29.28 47.26 -22.73
C GLU A 163 -29.29 46.18 -21.64
N LEU A 164 -28.61 46.43 -20.52
CA LEU A 164 -28.63 45.51 -19.37
C LEU A 164 -29.97 45.66 -18.65
N LEU A 165 -30.75 44.59 -18.60
CA LEU A 165 -32.12 44.59 -18.07
C LEU A 165 -32.25 43.61 -16.90
N GLY A 166 -32.93 44.06 -15.84
CA GLY A 166 -33.19 43.25 -14.66
C GLY A 166 -32.14 43.39 -13.56
N SER A 167 -32.46 42.83 -12.40
CA SER A 167 -31.64 42.92 -11.18
C SER A 167 -31.43 41.57 -10.49
N TYR A 168 -32.04 40.50 -10.99
CA TYR A 168 -31.86 39.13 -10.50
C TYR A 168 -30.71 38.44 -11.26
N GLY A 169 -30.25 37.28 -10.79
CA GLY A 169 -29.23 36.49 -11.50
C GLY A 169 -27.78 36.93 -11.23
N PHE A 170 -26.85 36.44 -12.05
CA PHE A 170 -25.41 36.70 -11.95
C PHE A 170 -24.70 36.54 -13.30
N GLY A 171 -23.47 37.05 -13.39
CA GLY A 171 -22.70 37.01 -14.63
C GLY A 171 -23.39 37.82 -15.73
N TRP A 172 -23.70 37.18 -16.84
CA TRP A 172 -24.28 37.78 -18.05
C TRP A 172 -25.80 37.61 -18.17
N ASP A 173 -26.47 37.17 -17.09
CA ASP A 173 -27.92 36.99 -17.07
C ASP A 173 -28.72 38.26 -17.45
N ASP A 174 -28.16 39.45 -17.20
CA ASP A 174 -28.75 40.77 -17.46
C ASP A 174 -28.73 41.18 -18.94
N MET A 175 -28.01 40.43 -19.78
CA MET A 175 -27.96 40.69 -21.21
C MET A 175 -28.48 39.55 -22.09
N PHE A 176 -28.80 38.37 -21.55
CA PHE A 176 -29.25 37.23 -22.36
C PHE A 176 -30.75 36.99 -22.27
N ILE A 177 -31.42 37.01 -23.43
CA ILE A 177 -32.85 36.74 -23.61
C ILE A 177 -33.01 35.33 -24.19
N PRO A 178 -33.50 34.34 -23.42
CA PRO A 178 -33.76 33.01 -23.96
C PRO A 178 -34.97 33.06 -24.92
N VAL A 179 -34.81 32.48 -26.11
CA VAL A 179 -35.91 32.31 -27.07
C VAL A 179 -36.65 31.02 -26.71
N SER A 180 -37.87 31.17 -26.17
CA SER A 180 -38.74 30.07 -25.76
C SER A 180 -40.20 30.51 -25.76
N GLU A 181 -41.13 29.58 -26.01
CA GLU A 181 -42.57 29.82 -25.87
C GLU A 181 -42.96 30.23 -24.44
N ASP A 182 -42.19 29.78 -23.45
CA ASP A 182 -42.34 30.15 -22.03
C ASP A 182 -41.78 31.56 -21.70
N ASN A 183 -41.20 32.29 -22.68
CA ASN A 183 -40.70 33.66 -22.53
C ASN A 183 -41.28 34.63 -23.59
N PRO A 184 -42.61 34.79 -23.70
CA PRO A 184 -43.24 35.61 -24.73
C PRO A 184 -42.94 37.11 -24.58
N GLN A 185 -42.56 37.55 -23.38
CA GLN A 185 -42.26 38.94 -23.05
C GLN A 185 -40.79 39.33 -23.33
N LYS A 186 -39.98 38.42 -23.90
CA LYS A 186 -38.55 38.63 -24.17
C LYS A 186 -37.76 39.12 -22.94
N LYS A 187 -38.06 38.58 -21.78
CA LYS A 187 -37.33 38.89 -20.53
C LYS A 187 -35.89 38.37 -20.61
N THR A 188 -34.93 39.10 -20.07
CA THR A 188 -33.58 38.56 -19.79
C THR A 188 -33.63 37.57 -18.62
N PHE A 189 -32.61 36.73 -18.46
CA PHE A 189 -32.52 35.86 -17.27
C PHE A 189 -32.51 36.65 -15.96
N ALA A 190 -32.03 37.89 -15.95
CA ALA A 190 -32.04 38.77 -14.78
C ALA A 190 -33.39 39.43 -14.48
N GLN A 191 -34.35 39.39 -15.42
CA GLN A 191 -35.74 39.83 -15.20
C GLN A 191 -36.65 38.68 -14.77
N MET A 192 -36.15 37.44 -14.83
CA MET A 192 -36.88 36.25 -14.42
C MET A 192 -36.70 35.97 -12.93
N SER A 193 -37.75 35.48 -12.29
CA SER A 193 -37.62 34.87 -10.97
C SER A 193 -36.71 33.64 -11.03
N ALA A 194 -36.22 33.19 -9.87
CA ALA A 194 -35.45 31.96 -9.74
C ALA A 194 -36.17 30.75 -10.37
N GLU A 195 -37.49 30.64 -10.16
CA GLU A 195 -38.33 29.56 -10.67
C GLU A 195 -38.58 29.68 -12.18
N GLU A 196 -38.74 30.90 -12.71
CA GLU A 196 -38.86 31.15 -14.14
C GLU A 196 -37.55 30.77 -14.86
N LYS A 197 -36.41 31.24 -14.33
CA LYS A 197 -35.08 30.93 -14.88
C LYS A 197 -34.78 29.44 -14.84
N ASP A 198 -35.08 28.75 -13.74
CA ASP A 198 -34.87 27.30 -13.60
C ASP A 198 -35.64 26.46 -14.63
N ARG A 199 -36.70 26.98 -15.26
CA ARG A 199 -37.42 26.26 -16.33
C ARG A 199 -36.65 26.26 -17.64
N LEU A 200 -35.88 27.33 -17.88
CA LEU A 200 -35.27 27.62 -19.17
C LEU A 200 -33.75 27.47 -19.17
N SER A 201 -33.08 27.61 -18.02
CA SER A 201 -31.64 27.72 -17.95
C SER A 201 -30.92 26.49 -18.49
N MET A 202 -29.82 26.77 -19.20
CA MET A 202 -28.85 25.79 -19.66
C MET A 202 -28.34 24.92 -18.50
N ARG A 203 -28.09 25.51 -17.32
CA ARG A 203 -27.66 24.81 -16.11
C ARG A 203 -28.71 23.82 -15.64
N ARG A 204 -30.01 24.16 -15.66
CA ARG A 204 -31.08 23.19 -15.39
C ARG A 204 -31.05 22.03 -16.37
N LYS A 205 -30.88 22.30 -17.67
CA LYS A 205 -30.85 21.24 -18.69
C LYS A 205 -29.68 20.28 -18.43
N ALA A 206 -28.49 20.80 -18.18
CA ALA A 206 -27.30 20.00 -17.84
C ALA A 206 -27.51 19.19 -16.54
N LEU A 207 -28.00 19.82 -15.48
CA LEU A 207 -28.26 19.16 -14.19
C LEU A 207 -29.41 18.13 -14.28
N LYS A 208 -30.42 18.36 -15.12
CA LYS A 208 -31.46 17.34 -15.40
C LYS A 208 -30.90 16.15 -16.17
N ALA A 209 -30.00 16.38 -17.11
CA ALA A 209 -29.30 15.31 -17.82
C ALA A 209 -28.47 14.48 -16.83
N PHE A 210 -27.68 15.15 -15.99
CA PHE A 210 -26.96 14.55 -14.87
C PHE A 210 -27.89 13.74 -13.94
N GLN A 211 -29.05 14.28 -13.53
CA GLN A 211 -30.02 13.58 -12.67
C GLN A 211 -30.65 12.32 -13.30
N LYS A 212 -30.69 12.24 -14.63
CA LYS A 212 -31.26 11.11 -15.37
C LYS A 212 -30.22 10.03 -15.67
N ASP A 213 -28.95 10.40 -15.66
CA ASP A 213 -27.85 9.48 -15.89
C ASP A 213 -27.76 8.52 -14.69
N PRO A 214 -27.82 7.19 -14.90
CA PRO A 214 -27.65 6.20 -13.82
C PRO A 214 -26.21 6.15 -13.29
N PHE A 215 -25.37 7.14 -13.61
CA PHE A 215 -24.02 7.28 -13.13
C PHE A 215 -23.94 7.11 -11.61
N LYS A 216 -23.12 6.14 -11.20
CA LYS A 216 -22.80 5.88 -9.81
C LYS A 216 -21.44 6.46 -9.54
N PHE A 217 -21.30 7.20 -8.44
CA PHE A 217 -20.02 7.64 -7.91
C PHE A 217 -19.15 6.39 -7.69
N GLY A 218 -18.29 6.10 -8.67
CA GLY A 218 -17.22 5.14 -8.52
C GLY A 218 -16.10 5.83 -7.78
N TYR A 219 -15.65 5.23 -6.69
CA TYR A 219 -14.29 5.50 -6.23
C TYR A 219 -13.31 5.15 -7.34
N PRO A 220 -12.15 5.81 -7.41
CA PRO A 220 -11.07 5.37 -8.28
C PRO A 220 -10.64 3.99 -7.81
N VAL A 221 -11.19 2.94 -8.42
CA VAL A 221 -10.49 1.67 -8.47
C VAL A 221 -9.26 1.99 -9.28
N TYR A 222 -8.12 2.12 -8.61
CA TYR A 222 -6.84 1.91 -9.27
C TYR A 222 -6.99 0.63 -10.09
N GLN A 223 -7.17 0.76 -11.40
CA GLN A 223 -6.98 -0.36 -12.29
C GLN A 223 -5.54 -0.79 -12.05
N LEU A 224 -5.40 -1.94 -11.40
CA LEU A 224 -4.16 -2.68 -11.55
C LEU A 224 -3.98 -2.86 -13.07
N PRO A 225 -2.74 -2.79 -13.59
CA PRO A 225 -2.49 -3.04 -15.01
C PRO A 225 -3.31 -4.26 -15.46
N GLU A 226 -3.96 -4.24 -16.63
CA GLU A 226 -4.86 -5.34 -17.09
C GLU A 226 -4.35 -6.79 -16.86
N PRO A 227 -3.03 -7.10 -16.85
CA PRO A 227 -2.51 -8.43 -16.47
C PRO A 227 -2.88 -8.89 -15.05
N TYR A 228 -3.20 -7.98 -14.15
CA TYR A 228 -3.25 -8.21 -12.72
C TYR A 228 -4.62 -8.58 -12.17
N GLU A 229 -5.69 -7.99 -12.70
CA GLU A 229 -7.05 -8.45 -12.38
C GLU A 229 -7.29 -9.86 -12.94
N GLN A 230 -6.70 -10.15 -14.10
CA GLN A 230 -6.70 -11.50 -14.67
C GLN A 230 -5.88 -12.49 -13.83
N GLU A 231 -4.82 -12.04 -13.15
CA GLU A 231 -4.05 -12.85 -12.19
C GLU A 231 -4.80 -13.11 -10.88
N LEU A 232 -5.53 -12.11 -10.39
CA LEU A 232 -6.33 -12.16 -9.17
C LEU A 232 -7.55 -13.07 -9.26
N GLN A 233 -8.07 -13.31 -10.47
CA GLN A 233 -9.25 -14.13 -10.73
C GLN A 233 -8.94 -15.56 -11.22
N ARG A 234 -7.68 -16.00 -11.21
CA ARG A 234 -7.28 -17.28 -11.84
C ARG A 234 -7.91 -18.53 -11.21
N VAL A 235 -8.38 -18.45 -9.97
CA VAL A 235 -8.91 -19.60 -9.23
C VAL A 235 -10.15 -19.18 -8.47
N GLN A 236 -11.26 -19.92 -8.59
CA GLN A 236 -12.38 -19.80 -7.65
C GLN A 236 -12.23 -20.86 -6.55
N LEU A 237 -12.66 -20.57 -5.32
CA LEU A 237 -12.39 -21.46 -4.18
C LEU A 237 -13.04 -22.85 -4.33
N ASP A 238 -14.20 -22.90 -4.97
CA ASP A 238 -14.88 -24.13 -5.36
C ASP A 238 -14.08 -24.97 -6.37
N GLN A 239 -13.24 -24.33 -7.19
CA GLN A 239 -12.31 -24.99 -8.11
C GLN A 239 -11.05 -25.54 -7.42
N ILE A 240 -10.76 -25.12 -6.18
CA ILE A 240 -9.61 -25.66 -5.42
C ILE A 240 -9.99 -27.05 -4.95
N THR A 241 -9.65 -28.10 -5.68
CA THR A 241 -10.00 -29.49 -5.31
C THR A 241 -9.03 -30.10 -4.28
N ASP A 242 -7.84 -29.52 -4.12
CA ASP A 242 -6.83 -30.00 -3.18
C ASP A 242 -7.24 -29.75 -1.72
N GLY A 243 -7.40 -30.83 -0.95
CA GLY A 243 -7.84 -30.75 0.45
C GLY A 243 -6.82 -30.10 1.39
N LYS A 244 -5.51 -30.19 1.10
CA LYS A 244 -4.46 -29.54 1.90
C LYS A 244 -4.44 -28.05 1.65
N ALA A 245 -4.57 -27.63 0.39
CA ALA A 245 -4.68 -26.22 0.02
C ALA A 245 -5.92 -25.58 0.65
N ARG A 246 -7.08 -26.27 0.63
CA ARG A 246 -8.26 -25.84 1.38
C ARG A 246 -7.95 -25.72 2.86
N LYS A 247 -7.38 -26.75 3.49
CA LYS A 247 -7.05 -26.72 4.93
C LYS A 247 -6.09 -25.59 5.30
N PHE A 248 -5.12 -25.28 4.44
CA PHE A 248 -4.18 -24.18 4.63
C PHE A 248 -4.85 -22.82 4.51
N ALA A 249 -5.73 -22.63 3.51
CA ALA A 249 -6.54 -21.43 3.40
C ALA A 249 -7.46 -21.28 4.63
N TYR A 250 -8.20 -22.34 4.98
CA TYR A 250 -9.33 -22.31 5.92
C TYR A 250 -9.01 -22.32 7.42
N LYS A 251 -7.79 -21.98 7.85
CA LYS A 251 -7.44 -22.16 9.27
C LYS A 251 -7.90 -21.04 10.23
N LEU A 252 -8.60 -20.02 9.71
CA LEU A 252 -9.17 -18.90 10.49
C LEU A 252 -10.70 -18.98 10.66
N GLU A 253 -11.41 -19.81 9.90
CA GLU A 253 -12.87 -19.90 9.99
C GLU A 253 -13.32 -20.84 11.12
N CYS A 254 -13.37 -20.29 12.33
CA CYS A 254 -14.42 -20.65 13.28
C CYS A 254 -15.62 -19.69 13.15
N LEU A 255 -15.97 -19.32 11.91
CA LEU A 255 -17.15 -18.52 11.59
C LEU A 255 -17.85 -19.18 10.40
N GLU A 256 -18.90 -19.95 10.70
CA GLU A 256 -19.94 -20.41 9.77
C GLU A 256 -19.69 -21.68 8.93
N SER A 257 -19.32 -22.81 9.54
CA SER A 257 -19.89 -24.11 9.11
C SER A 257 -19.68 -25.21 10.15
N ASN A 258 -20.78 -25.66 10.77
CA ASN A 258 -20.98 -26.92 11.50
C ASN A 258 -19.73 -27.81 11.78
N ASN A 259 -19.12 -27.68 12.97
CA ASN A 259 -18.82 -28.78 13.91
C ASN A 259 -17.86 -28.37 15.05
N ARG A 260 -18.35 -28.54 16.29
CA ARG A 260 -17.65 -28.64 17.59
C ARG A 260 -16.21 -28.10 17.69
N ILE A 261 -16.09 -26.85 18.15
CA ILE A 261 -14.85 -26.29 18.70
C ILE A 261 -14.54 -26.98 20.04
N LYS A 262 -13.28 -27.43 20.21
CA LYS A 262 -12.73 -28.07 21.42
C LYS A 262 -12.82 -27.12 22.63
N LYS A 263 -13.18 -27.69 23.79
CA LYS A 263 -13.50 -27.01 25.06
C LYS A 263 -12.36 -26.23 25.74
N ASP A 264 -11.10 -26.40 25.31
CA ASP A 264 -9.95 -25.98 26.15
C ASP A 264 -9.24 -24.70 25.67
N MET A 265 -9.76 -24.05 24.62
CA MET A 265 -9.52 -22.63 24.36
C MET A 265 -10.86 -21.94 24.22
N THR A 266 -11.48 -21.61 25.35
CA THR A 266 -12.65 -20.74 25.38
C THR A 266 -12.24 -19.32 24.99
N ALA A 267 -12.23 -19.03 23.70
CA ALA A 267 -12.62 -17.70 23.26
C ALA A 267 -14.09 -17.54 23.66
N THR A 268 -14.31 -16.72 24.68
CA THR A 268 -15.62 -16.47 25.29
C THR A 268 -16.62 -16.06 24.21
N LYS A 269 -17.67 -16.88 24.03
CA LYS A 269 -18.86 -16.67 23.18
C LYS A 269 -18.93 -15.30 22.49
N TYR A 270 -18.61 -15.29 21.20
CA TYR A 270 -18.90 -14.20 20.28
C TYR A 270 -20.42 -14.05 20.13
N SER A 271 -21.00 -12.94 20.61
CA SER A 271 -22.44 -12.68 20.50
C SER A 271 -22.76 -11.76 19.33
N ASN A 272 -23.71 -12.20 18.50
CA ASN A 272 -24.43 -11.52 17.42
C ASN A 272 -23.61 -10.55 16.55
N ILE A 273 -23.09 -11.12 15.46
CA ILE A 273 -22.59 -10.42 14.28
C ILE A 273 -23.70 -9.49 13.76
N HIS A 274 -23.59 -8.19 13.99
CA HIS A 274 -24.39 -7.22 13.24
C HIS A 274 -23.73 -7.03 11.87
N ARG A 275 -24.16 -7.83 10.88
CA ARG A 275 -23.79 -7.61 9.48
C ARG A 275 -24.35 -6.25 9.06
N THR A 276 -23.47 -5.38 8.58
CA THR A 276 -23.86 -4.22 7.78
C THR A 276 -23.52 -4.55 6.33
N ASP A 277 -24.39 -4.22 5.39
CA ASP A 277 -24.36 -4.66 3.97
C ASP A 277 -23.19 -4.11 3.13
N ASN A 278 -22.09 -3.69 3.76
CA ASN A 278 -20.88 -3.30 3.06
C ASN A 278 -20.09 -4.56 2.68
N SER A 279 -20.00 -4.86 1.38
CA SER A 279 -19.37 -6.07 0.84
C SER A 279 -17.88 -6.21 1.19
N TYR A 280 -17.23 -5.09 1.56
CA TYR A 280 -15.80 -5.03 1.84
C TYR A 280 -15.44 -5.23 3.31
N PHE A 281 -16.23 -4.69 4.25
CA PHE A 281 -15.96 -4.80 5.67
C PHE A 281 -17.25 -5.00 6.48
N THR A 282 -17.22 -5.92 7.44
CA THR A 282 -18.31 -6.16 8.39
C THR A 282 -17.95 -5.60 9.76
N ARG A 283 -18.84 -4.79 10.33
CA ARG A 283 -18.67 -4.25 11.68
C ARG A 283 -18.81 -5.35 12.74
N PHE A 284 -17.98 -5.30 13.78
CA PHE A 284 -18.13 -6.12 14.96
C PHE A 284 -18.44 -5.31 16.21
N LEU A 285 -19.21 -5.95 17.08
CA LEU A 285 -19.44 -5.49 18.44
C LEU A 285 -18.80 -6.49 19.39
N LEU A 286 -17.95 -5.98 20.26
CA LEU A 286 -17.40 -6.76 21.36
C LEU A 286 -18.45 -6.90 22.44
N ASN A 287 -18.45 -8.04 23.12
CA ASN A 287 -19.23 -8.20 24.32
C ASN A 287 -18.67 -7.26 25.42
N PRO A 288 -19.50 -6.42 26.06
CA PRO A 288 -19.07 -5.51 27.13
C PRO A 288 -18.39 -6.20 28.33
N ASN A 289 -18.61 -7.51 28.51
CA ASN A 289 -18.02 -8.31 29.57
C ASN A 289 -16.73 -9.04 29.15
N THR A 290 -16.22 -8.81 27.94
CA THR A 290 -14.95 -9.39 27.48
C THR A 290 -13.79 -8.68 28.17
N PRO A 291 -12.88 -9.40 28.85
CA PRO A 291 -11.65 -8.82 29.39
C PRO A 291 -10.91 -8.07 28.29
N SER A 292 -10.63 -6.80 28.57
CA SER A 292 -10.37 -5.72 27.63
C SER A 292 -9.42 -6.04 26.47
N LEU A 293 -9.70 -5.44 25.30
CA LEU A 293 -8.69 -5.11 24.28
C LEU A 293 -7.52 -4.25 24.81
N GLY A 294 -7.48 -3.94 26.11
CA GLY A 294 -6.43 -3.18 26.80
C GLY A 294 -5.04 -3.82 26.71
N LEU A 295 -4.92 -5.05 26.21
CA LEU A 295 -3.63 -5.66 25.90
C LEU A 295 -3.08 -5.31 24.50
N MET A 296 -3.93 -4.93 23.54
CA MET A 296 -3.51 -4.66 22.15
C MET A 296 -3.43 -3.17 21.80
N LEU A 297 -4.00 -2.29 22.62
CA LEU A 297 -4.02 -0.86 22.36
C LEU A 297 -3.59 -0.08 23.60
N THR A 298 -2.52 0.70 23.46
CA THR A 298 -2.13 1.68 24.47
C THR A 298 -3.12 2.86 24.48
N ASP A 299 -3.13 3.66 25.54
CA ASP A 299 -3.91 4.91 25.56
C ASP A 299 -3.52 5.87 24.42
N VAL A 300 -2.25 5.80 24.00
CA VAL A 300 -1.72 6.52 22.83
C VAL A 300 -2.37 6.06 21.54
N ASP A 301 -2.75 4.79 21.43
CA ASP A 301 -3.46 4.28 20.27
C ASP A 301 -4.95 4.70 20.34
N ARG A 302 -5.59 4.53 21.50
CA ARG A 302 -7.03 4.82 21.67
C ARG A 302 -7.44 6.25 21.31
N LYS A 303 -6.58 7.25 21.53
CA LYS A 303 -6.86 8.67 21.18
C LYS A 303 -7.02 8.93 19.68
N HIS A 304 -6.54 8.04 18.81
CA HIS A 304 -6.62 8.19 17.36
C HIS A 304 -7.77 7.38 16.74
N LEU A 305 -8.35 6.47 17.52
CA LEU A 305 -9.44 5.63 17.08
C LEU A 305 -10.80 6.27 17.32
N LYS A 306 -11.77 5.90 16.48
CA LYS A 306 -13.18 6.16 16.72
C LYS A 306 -13.64 5.24 17.83
N LEU A 307 -14.27 5.83 18.84
CA LEU A 307 -14.73 5.11 20.03
C LEU A 307 -16.25 5.10 20.11
N GLN A 308 -16.79 4.00 20.60
CA GLN A 308 -18.18 3.81 20.98
C GLN A 308 -18.49 4.61 22.25
N LYS A 309 -19.79 4.74 22.60
CA LYS A 309 -20.21 5.49 23.79
C LYS A 309 -19.63 4.95 25.10
N ASN A 310 -19.32 3.67 25.15
CA ASN A 310 -18.71 3.01 26.31
C ASN A 310 -17.16 3.13 26.34
N GLY A 311 -16.54 3.83 25.38
CA GLY A 311 -15.10 4.02 25.31
C GLY A 311 -14.33 2.96 24.52
N ASP A 312 -14.99 1.89 24.05
CA ASP A 312 -14.34 0.85 23.24
C ASP A 312 -14.16 1.32 21.78
N PRO A 313 -13.10 0.90 21.09
CA PRO A 313 -12.95 1.23 19.67
C PRO A 313 -14.00 0.53 18.80
N TYR A 314 -14.29 1.11 17.64
CA TYR A 314 -15.02 0.40 16.59
C TYR A 314 -14.10 -0.66 15.96
N LEU A 315 -14.61 -1.90 15.87
CA LEU A 315 -13.91 -3.02 15.24
C LEU A 315 -14.60 -3.47 13.95
N TRP A 316 -13.80 -3.92 12.99
CA TRP A 316 -14.24 -4.37 11.68
C TRP A 316 -13.48 -5.64 11.25
N GLN A 317 -14.07 -6.50 10.42
CA GLN A 317 -13.41 -7.57 9.64
C GLN A 317 -13.63 -7.31 8.16
N MET A 318 -12.92 -8.03 7.29
CA MET A 318 -13.32 -8.19 5.91
C MET A 318 -14.74 -8.74 5.78
N GLY A 319 -15.45 -8.23 4.77
CA GLY A 319 -16.69 -8.83 4.31
C GLY A 319 -16.45 -10.24 3.75
N PRO A 320 -17.50 -11.08 3.67
CA PRO A 320 -17.39 -12.49 3.27
C PRO A 320 -16.73 -12.70 1.90
N GLU A 321 -17.05 -11.85 0.91
CA GLU A 321 -16.50 -11.94 -0.45
C GLU A 321 -14.99 -11.66 -0.47
N ARG A 322 -14.55 -10.62 0.26
CA ARG A 322 -13.12 -10.27 0.31
C ARG A 322 -12.30 -11.32 1.05
N ARG A 323 -12.84 -11.85 2.15
CA ARG A 323 -12.25 -12.98 2.85
C ARG A 323 -12.11 -14.19 1.93
N HIS A 324 -13.16 -14.52 1.19
CA HIS A 324 -13.14 -15.63 0.23
C HIS A 324 -12.01 -15.48 -0.79
N LEU A 325 -11.84 -14.30 -1.40
CA LEU A 325 -10.75 -14.04 -2.33
C LEU A 325 -9.37 -14.21 -1.68
N ALA A 326 -9.18 -13.71 -0.46
CA ALA A 326 -7.92 -13.84 0.27
C ALA A 326 -7.61 -15.32 0.59
N LEU A 327 -8.63 -16.12 0.92
CA LEU A 327 -8.51 -17.57 1.13
C LEU A 327 -8.09 -18.31 -0.15
N VAL A 328 -8.70 -17.96 -1.29
CA VAL A 328 -8.30 -18.46 -2.61
C VAL A 328 -6.83 -18.16 -2.88
N GLN A 329 -6.41 -16.90 -2.72
CA GLN A 329 -5.03 -16.48 -2.94
C GLN A 329 -4.04 -17.24 -2.06
N ARG A 330 -4.43 -17.55 -0.82
CA ARG A 330 -3.61 -18.33 0.11
C ARG A 330 -3.50 -19.79 -0.34
N ALA A 331 -4.60 -20.42 -0.76
CA ALA A 331 -4.58 -21.77 -1.29
C ALA A 331 -3.79 -21.88 -2.61
N ASP A 332 -3.95 -20.94 -3.54
CA ASP A 332 -3.17 -20.89 -4.78
C ASP A 332 -1.66 -20.78 -4.50
N PHE A 333 -1.29 -19.86 -3.60
CA PHE A 333 0.09 -19.70 -3.17
C PHE A 333 0.67 -21.01 -2.63
N PHE A 334 -0.07 -21.73 -1.80
CA PHE A 334 0.34 -23.05 -1.32
C PHE A 334 0.56 -24.03 -2.47
N MET A 335 -0.40 -24.15 -3.39
CA MET A 335 -0.27 -25.06 -4.54
C MET A 335 0.96 -24.76 -5.39
N ARG A 336 1.26 -23.48 -5.63
CA ARG A 336 2.44 -23.07 -6.39
C ARG A 336 3.75 -23.41 -5.67
N HIS A 337 3.85 -23.14 -4.37
CA HIS A 337 5.11 -23.29 -3.63
C HIS A 337 5.36 -24.70 -3.13
N GLN A 338 4.30 -25.51 -3.01
CA GLN A 338 4.40 -26.93 -2.69
C GLN A 338 4.47 -27.81 -3.95
N ASN A 339 4.59 -27.19 -5.14
CA ASN A 339 4.76 -27.89 -6.40
C ASN A 339 6.07 -28.71 -6.39
N PRO A 340 6.05 -29.99 -6.80
CA PRO A 340 7.25 -30.82 -6.88
C PRO A 340 8.40 -30.20 -7.69
N ASN A 341 8.11 -29.44 -8.75
CA ASN A 341 9.13 -28.79 -9.56
C ASN A 341 9.90 -27.73 -8.76
N VAL A 342 9.22 -26.97 -7.89
CA VAL A 342 9.87 -26.01 -6.99
C VAL A 342 10.82 -26.72 -6.04
N HIS A 343 10.39 -27.85 -5.46
CA HIS A 343 11.27 -28.64 -4.59
C HIS A 343 12.48 -29.21 -5.34
N GLN A 344 12.32 -29.68 -6.58
CA GLN A 344 13.46 -30.13 -7.39
C GLN A 344 14.48 -29.01 -7.65
N ILE A 345 14.02 -27.77 -7.87
CA ILE A 345 14.92 -26.61 -8.04
C ILE A 345 15.69 -26.35 -6.75
N LEU A 346 14.99 -26.32 -5.61
CA LEU A 346 15.61 -26.12 -4.30
C LEU A 346 16.61 -27.23 -3.95
N ASP A 347 16.29 -28.49 -4.29
CA ASP A 347 17.17 -29.64 -4.08
C ASP A 347 18.44 -29.52 -4.91
N ARG A 348 18.33 -29.12 -6.18
CA ARG A 348 19.50 -28.88 -7.04
C ARG A 348 20.37 -27.76 -6.49
N LEU A 349 19.77 -26.65 -6.05
CA LEU A 349 20.51 -25.55 -5.44
C LEU A 349 21.24 -26.00 -4.17
N ASP A 350 20.59 -26.78 -3.30
CA ASP A 350 21.24 -27.32 -2.10
C ASP A 350 22.38 -28.30 -2.42
N GLN A 351 22.19 -29.15 -3.43
CA GLN A 351 23.20 -30.13 -3.88
C GLN A 351 24.40 -29.45 -4.53
N ASP A 352 24.17 -28.39 -5.31
CA ASP A 352 25.19 -27.69 -6.09
C ASP A 352 25.64 -26.37 -5.44
N ARG A 353 25.39 -26.21 -4.14
CA ARG A 353 25.67 -24.98 -3.38
C ARG A 353 27.13 -24.54 -3.47
N GLU A 354 28.06 -25.49 -3.58
CA GLU A 354 29.51 -25.20 -3.62
C GLU A 354 29.92 -24.58 -4.95
N ASN A 355 29.18 -24.86 -6.03
CA ASN A 355 29.38 -24.28 -7.35
C ASN A 355 28.45 -23.10 -7.61
N PHE A 356 27.56 -22.75 -6.66
CA PHE A 356 26.68 -21.59 -6.80
C PHE A 356 27.54 -20.33 -7.05
N PRO A 357 27.28 -19.56 -8.12
CA PRO A 357 28.11 -18.43 -8.48
C PRO A 357 28.19 -17.41 -7.34
N LYS A 358 29.41 -17.08 -6.93
CA LYS A 358 29.67 -16.10 -5.88
C LYS A 358 29.25 -14.70 -6.32
N ARG A 359 29.09 -13.80 -5.36
CA ARG A 359 28.81 -12.39 -5.64
C ARG A 359 29.94 -11.78 -6.47
N ASN A 360 29.57 -10.89 -7.39
CA ASN A 360 30.56 -10.13 -8.15
C ASN A 360 31.27 -9.16 -7.21
N ASN A 361 32.60 -9.29 -7.13
CA ASN A 361 33.47 -8.48 -6.27
C ASN A 361 34.21 -7.37 -7.01
N ARG A 362 33.89 -7.14 -8.29
CA ARG A 362 34.45 -6.03 -9.06
C ARG A 362 33.68 -4.75 -8.78
N ARG A 363 34.42 -3.69 -8.46
CA ARG A 363 33.88 -2.33 -8.44
C ARG A 363 33.29 -2.01 -9.80
N SER A 364 32.10 -1.42 -9.80
CA SER A 364 31.46 -0.88 -10.99
C SER A 364 31.50 0.63 -10.92
N ILE A 365 32.15 1.23 -11.90
CA ILE A 365 32.27 2.70 -12.00
C ILE A 365 30.89 3.33 -12.08
N THR A 366 29.94 2.66 -12.76
CA THR A 366 28.56 3.14 -12.89
C THR A 366 27.81 3.12 -11.55
N LEU A 367 27.97 2.08 -10.72
CA LEU A 367 27.39 2.06 -9.36
C LEU A 367 28.06 3.09 -8.46
N GLU A 368 29.38 3.19 -8.47
CA GLU A 368 30.10 4.14 -7.64
C GLU A 368 29.76 5.59 -8.00
N HIS A 369 29.61 5.91 -9.29
CA HIS A 369 29.15 7.22 -9.73
C HIS A 369 27.69 7.49 -9.34
N ALA A 370 26.81 6.49 -9.44
CA ALA A 370 25.41 6.59 -9.00
C ALA A 370 25.28 6.79 -7.48
N LEU A 371 26.13 6.12 -6.70
CA LEU A 371 26.17 6.20 -5.24
C LEU A 371 26.92 7.45 -4.75
N GLY A 372 27.86 7.98 -5.54
CA GLY A 372 28.69 9.14 -5.24
C GLY A 372 28.06 10.51 -5.52
N ILE A 373 26.78 10.57 -5.90
CA ILE A 373 26.03 11.83 -5.92
C ILE A 373 25.84 12.29 -4.47
N GLU A 374 26.60 13.30 -4.05
CA GLU A 374 26.45 13.94 -2.73
C GLU A 374 24.97 14.28 -2.49
N GLY A 375 24.39 13.72 -1.42
CA GLY A 375 23.02 14.01 -1.00
C GLY A 375 21.98 12.91 -1.25
N TYR A 376 22.38 11.70 -1.64
CA TYR A 376 21.43 10.58 -1.77
C TYR A 376 20.82 10.19 -0.40
N SER A 377 19.59 10.67 -0.13
CA SER A 377 18.82 10.36 1.08
C SER A 377 17.66 9.42 0.75
N THR A 378 17.74 8.18 1.23
CA THR A 378 16.64 7.19 1.08
C THR A 378 15.37 7.58 1.84
N VAL A 379 15.43 8.61 2.69
CA VAL A 379 14.25 9.10 3.43
C VAL A 379 13.28 9.80 2.48
N THR A 380 13.78 10.35 1.37
CA THR A 380 12.99 11.11 0.40
C THR A 380 13.07 10.56 -1.03
N GLN A 381 14.12 9.81 -1.41
CA GLN A 381 14.34 9.37 -2.79
C GLN A 381 14.44 7.84 -2.92
N THR A 382 13.70 7.30 -3.88
CA THR A 382 13.82 5.92 -4.37
C THR A 382 14.94 5.91 -5.41
N LEU A 383 15.77 4.87 -5.46
CA LEU A 383 16.89 4.82 -6.40
C LEU A 383 16.28 4.51 -7.77
N SER A 384 15.83 5.54 -8.47
CA SER A 384 15.18 5.32 -9.74
C SER A 384 16.27 4.99 -10.75
N LEU A 385 16.05 3.94 -11.54
CA LEU A 385 17.00 3.53 -12.58
C LEU A 385 17.24 4.65 -13.63
N LYS A 386 16.38 5.67 -13.66
CA LYS A 386 16.53 6.86 -14.50
C LYS A 386 17.60 7.84 -13.98
N GLU A 387 17.76 7.97 -12.66
CA GLU A 387 18.75 8.87 -12.03
C GLU A 387 20.18 8.34 -12.13
N ILE A 388 20.35 7.04 -12.39
CA ILE A 388 21.66 6.41 -12.65
C ILE A 388 22.06 6.43 -14.14
N GLY A 389 21.36 7.20 -14.99
CA GLY A 389 21.79 7.49 -16.37
C GLY A 389 21.36 6.48 -17.44
N TYR A 390 20.24 5.77 -17.25
CA TYR A 390 19.81 4.65 -18.09
C TYR A 390 19.25 5.02 -19.49
N LYS A 391 19.47 4.12 -20.48
CA LYS A 391 18.79 4.04 -21.79
C LYS A 391 18.34 2.61 -22.09
N LYS A 392 17.10 2.40 -22.54
CA LYS A 392 16.59 1.07 -22.92
C LYS A 392 17.36 0.47 -24.09
N LEU A 393 18.00 -0.68 -23.85
CA LEU A 393 18.59 -1.52 -24.90
C LEU A 393 17.84 -2.85 -24.95
N SER A 394 17.40 -3.25 -26.14
CA SER A 394 16.79 -4.56 -26.38
C SER A 394 17.85 -5.66 -26.22
N SER A 395 17.68 -6.55 -25.24
CA SER A 395 18.48 -7.78 -25.17
C SER A 395 18.09 -8.72 -26.32
N PRO A 396 19.06 -9.35 -27.02
CA PRO A 396 18.78 -10.38 -28.00
C PRO A 396 18.33 -11.71 -27.37
N ASN A 397 18.50 -11.88 -26.05
CA ASN A 397 18.12 -13.08 -25.32
C ASN A 397 16.76 -12.89 -24.62
N TYR A 398 15.85 -13.86 -24.78
CA TYR A 398 14.50 -13.82 -24.23
C TYR A 398 14.33 -14.86 -23.11
N ALA A 399 14.07 -14.37 -21.88
CA ALA A 399 13.59 -15.21 -20.79
C ALA A 399 12.12 -14.87 -20.49
N SER A 400 11.26 -15.89 -20.37
CA SER A 400 9.85 -15.69 -20.02
C SER A 400 9.72 -15.21 -18.57
N ARG A 401 8.88 -14.19 -18.34
CA ARG A 401 8.53 -13.69 -16.99
C ARG A 401 7.92 -14.78 -16.09
N SER A 402 7.13 -15.68 -16.66
CA SER A 402 6.55 -16.81 -15.91
C SER A 402 7.64 -17.73 -15.36
N ARG A 403 8.62 -18.10 -16.21
CA ARG A 403 9.78 -18.91 -15.80
C ARG A 403 10.53 -18.25 -14.64
N SER A 404 10.83 -16.96 -14.77
CA SER A 404 11.55 -16.21 -13.74
C SER A 404 10.76 -16.10 -12.43
N SER A 405 9.44 -15.92 -12.48
CA SER A 405 8.59 -15.82 -11.28
C SER A 405 8.39 -17.16 -10.56
N ASP A 406 8.18 -18.23 -11.32
CA ASP A 406 7.80 -19.54 -10.77
C ASP A 406 9.01 -20.31 -10.20
N SER A 407 10.19 -20.13 -10.81
CA SER A 407 11.39 -20.90 -10.47
C SER A 407 12.67 -20.08 -10.30
N GLY A 408 12.68 -18.83 -10.74
CA GLY A 408 13.90 -18.02 -10.83
C GLY A 408 14.29 -17.29 -9.54
N LEU A 409 13.38 -17.14 -8.58
CA LEU A 409 13.56 -16.29 -7.39
C LEU A 409 13.96 -17.09 -6.13
N TYR A 410 14.77 -18.12 -6.32
CA TYR A 410 15.37 -18.93 -5.26
C TYR A 410 16.90 -18.81 -5.32
N THR A 411 17.53 -18.81 -4.15
CA THR A 411 18.99 -18.67 -4.00
C THR A 411 19.45 -19.36 -2.72
N ILE A 412 20.76 -19.43 -2.51
CA ILE A 412 21.34 -19.87 -1.24
C ILE A 412 21.27 -18.72 -0.23
N ILE A 413 20.57 -18.94 0.88
CA ILE A 413 20.51 -18.04 2.03
C ILE A 413 20.95 -18.87 3.23
N GLY A 414 22.00 -18.45 3.92
CA GLY A 414 22.68 -19.23 4.94
C GLY A 414 23.23 -20.53 4.35
N LYS A 415 22.80 -21.67 4.89
CA LYS A 415 23.24 -23.01 4.48
C LYS A 415 22.29 -23.70 3.51
N HIS A 416 21.19 -23.04 3.12
CA HIS A 416 20.07 -23.69 2.43
C HIS A 416 19.51 -22.85 1.27
N ALA A 417 18.98 -23.54 0.26
CA ALA A 417 18.19 -22.95 -0.81
C ALA A 417 16.85 -22.43 -0.27
N ARG A 418 16.59 -21.13 -0.47
CA ARG A 418 15.42 -20.41 0.02
C ARG A 418 14.92 -19.39 -1.00
N SER A 419 13.71 -18.88 -0.78
CA SER A 419 13.20 -17.70 -1.48
C SER A 419 14.11 -16.50 -1.23
N ILE A 420 14.30 -15.62 -2.22
CA ILE A 420 15.00 -14.34 -2.00
C ILE A 420 14.29 -13.43 -0.99
N TYR A 421 13.03 -13.71 -0.67
CA TYR A 421 12.25 -12.96 0.31
C TYR A 421 12.27 -13.61 1.69
N ALA A 422 12.29 -12.77 2.71
CA ALA A 422 12.25 -13.19 4.11
C ALA A 422 11.35 -12.25 4.93
N ILE A 423 10.95 -12.69 6.13
CA ILE A 423 10.21 -11.88 7.09
C ILE A 423 11.10 -11.57 8.27
N GLY A 424 11.23 -10.28 8.56
CA GLY A 424 11.99 -9.80 9.70
C GLY A 424 11.26 -9.94 11.02
N CYS A 425 11.97 -9.58 12.08
CA CYS A 425 11.51 -9.76 13.45
C CYS A 425 10.83 -8.48 13.95
N LEU A 426 9.62 -8.20 13.45
CA LEU A 426 8.74 -7.18 14.04
C LEU A 426 7.61 -7.85 14.83
N PRO A 427 7.30 -7.36 16.05
CA PRO A 427 6.18 -7.86 16.87
C PRO A 427 4.85 -7.94 16.11
N TRP A 428 4.53 -6.88 15.35
CA TRP A 428 3.26 -6.73 14.64
C TRP A 428 3.15 -7.58 13.37
N VAL A 429 4.25 -8.21 12.92
CA VAL A 429 4.29 -9.00 11.67
C VAL A 429 4.56 -10.46 12.00
N SER A 430 5.76 -10.74 12.52
CA SER A 430 6.19 -12.09 12.93
C SER A 430 5.53 -12.58 14.21
N GLY A 431 4.57 -11.82 14.77
CA GLY A 431 3.81 -12.17 15.95
C GLY A 431 2.57 -13.04 15.70
N TRP A 432 2.29 -13.34 14.45
CA TRP A 432 1.10 -14.09 14.04
C TRP A 432 1.48 -15.46 13.49
N ARG A 433 0.85 -16.51 14.01
CA ARG A 433 1.10 -17.90 13.60
C ARG A 433 0.92 -18.07 12.10
N ASP A 434 -0.13 -17.49 11.55
CA ASP A 434 -0.49 -17.66 10.15
C ASP A 434 0.45 -16.90 9.21
N VAL A 435 1.05 -15.78 9.64
CA VAL A 435 2.16 -15.13 8.92
C VAL A 435 3.38 -16.06 8.87
N ILE A 436 3.76 -16.64 10.02
CA ILE A 436 4.92 -17.55 10.12
C ILE A 436 4.74 -18.77 9.22
N VAL A 437 3.58 -19.43 9.32
CA VAL A 437 3.27 -20.63 8.52
C VAL A 437 3.25 -20.31 7.03
N THR A 438 2.63 -19.19 6.64
CA THR A 438 2.54 -18.79 5.22
C THR A 438 3.93 -18.48 4.65
N ALA A 439 4.78 -17.78 5.40
CA ALA A 439 6.17 -17.53 5.01
C ALA A 439 6.96 -18.82 4.82
N ALA A 440 6.90 -19.71 5.81
CA ALA A 440 7.60 -20.99 5.83
C ALA A 440 7.23 -21.87 4.62
N LEU A 441 5.94 -21.95 4.30
CA LEU A 441 5.43 -22.68 3.13
C LEU A 441 5.75 -21.99 1.80
N GLY A 442 6.05 -20.69 1.83
CA GLY A 442 6.60 -19.94 0.70
C GLY A 442 8.12 -20.09 0.51
N HIS A 443 8.77 -20.95 1.32
CA HIS A 443 10.23 -21.11 1.42
C HIS A 443 10.95 -19.82 1.86
N MET A 444 10.27 -18.94 2.59
CA MET A 444 10.80 -17.68 3.09
C MET A 444 11.26 -17.86 4.55
N PRO A 445 12.52 -17.53 4.90
CA PRO A 445 12.93 -17.51 6.28
C PRO A 445 12.13 -16.44 7.05
N VAL A 446 11.62 -16.80 8.23
CA VAL A 446 10.88 -15.92 9.12
C VAL A 446 11.50 -15.93 10.50
N PHE A 447 11.84 -14.76 11.03
CA PHE A 447 12.42 -14.63 12.37
C PHE A 447 11.36 -14.20 13.37
N VAL A 448 10.84 -15.14 14.16
CA VAL A 448 9.81 -14.87 15.16
C VAL A 448 10.36 -13.93 16.24
N HIS A 449 9.79 -12.74 16.37
CA HIS A 449 10.25 -11.76 17.33
C HIS A 449 10.13 -12.27 18.78
N ARG A 450 11.10 -11.91 19.61
CA ARG A 450 11.17 -12.30 21.03
C ARG A 450 10.08 -11.65 21.90
N ASN A 451 9.53 -10.53 21.45
CA ASN A 451 8.48 -9.76 22.14
C ASN A 451 7.28 -9.57 21.19
N ASN A 452 6.18 -10.26 21.43
CA ASN A 452 5.07 -10.32 20.49
C ASN A 452 3.83 -9.64 21.06
N ILE A 453 3.06 -8.95 20.22
CA ILE A 453 1.80 -8.29 20.59
C ILE A 453 0.77 -9.22 21.24
N ASN A 454 0.84 -10.52 20.94
CA ASN A 454 -0.04 -11.54 21.52
C ASN A 454 0.52 -12.13 22.82
N ALA A 455 1.66 -11.62 23.34
CA ALA A 455 2.36 -12.24 24.46
C ALA A 455 3.48 -11.44 25.16
N ILE A 456 3.45 -11.47 26.49
CA ILE A 456 4.33 -10.75 27.43
C ILE A 456 5.44 -11.67 27.99
N ASP A 457 5.97 -12.70 27.29
CA ASP A 457 7.16 -13.48 27.73
C ASP A 457 7.82 -14.36 26.63
N PHE A 458 9.03 -14.87 26.96
CA PHE A 458 9.80 -15.80 26.12
C PHE A 458 9.10 -17.16 25.90
N ASN A 459 8.28 -17.64 26.85
CA ASN A 459 7.55 -18.90 26.70
C ASN A 459 6.56 -18.84 25.54
N ASN A 460 6.02 -17.66 25.27
CA ASN A 460 5.12 -17.50 24.14
C ASN A 460 5.83 -17.45 22.78
N GLN A 461 7.08 -17.00 22.70
CA GLN A 461 7.88 -17.18 21.48
C GLN A 461 8.01 -18.68 21.16
N ILE A 462 8.32 -19.51 22.17
CA ILE A 462 8.33 -20.98 22.06
C ILE A 462 6.95 -21.51 21.64
N ARG A 463 5.88 -21.04 22.31
CA ARG A 463 4.51 -21.48 22.02
C ARG A 463 4.11 -21.18 20.59
N LEU A 464 4.37 -19.95 20.10
CA LEU A 464 4.02 -19.53 18.76
C LEU A 464 4.77 -20.33 17.69
N ILE A 465 6.07 -20.55 17.90
CA ILE A 465 6.87 -21.42 17.03
C ILE A 465 6.29 -22.84 17.04
N SER A 466 6.01 -23.40 18.22
CA SER A 466 5.44 -24.75 18.36
C SER A 466 4.07 -24.90 17.68
N GLU A 467 3.20 -23.90 17.81
CA GLU A 467 1.89 -23.86 17.16
C GLU A 467 2.01 -23.76 15.63
N SER A 468 3.02 -23.01 15.14
CA SER A 468 3.32 -22.88 13.71
C SER A 468 3.84 -24.20 13.14
N ILE A 469 4.78 -24.85 13.84
CA ILE A 469 5.31 -26.18 13.50
C ILE A 469 4.18 -27.21 13.47
N ARG A 470 3.36 -27.27 14.52
CA ARG A 470 2.20 -28.17 14.58
C ARG A 470 1.26 -27.93 13.40
N THR A 471 1.04 -26.66 13.06
CA THR A 471 0.17 -26.29 11.94
C THR A 471 0.68 -26.79 10.60
N ILE A 472 1.99 -26.70 10.34
CA ILE A 472 2.61 -27.23 9.11
C ILE A 472 2.49 -28.76 9.08
N LYS A 473 2.82 -29.44 10.18
CA LYS A 473 2.73 -30.91 10.27
C LYS A 473 1.33 -31.44 10.02
N GLU A 474 0.32 -30.74 10.51
CA GLU A 474 -1.09 -31.10 10.28
C GLU A 474 -1.50 -31.03 8.80
N LEU A 475 -0.75 -30.37 7.92
CA LEU A 475 -1.01 -30.38 6.47
C LEU A 475 -0.59 -31.71 5.82
N GLY A 476 0.24 -32.53 6.48
CA GLY A 476 0.69 -33.83 5.98
C GLY A 476 1.48 -33.70 4.69
N LEU A 477 2.46 -32.78 4.66
CA LEU A 477 3.32 -32.58 3.51
C LEU A 477 4.28 -33.77 3.30
N PRO A 478 4.80 -34.00 2.09
CA PRO A 478 5.93 -34.91 1.91
C PRO A 478 7.09 -34.54 2.84
N GLU A 479 7.85 -35.54 3.31
CA GLU A 479 8.88 -35.36 4.35
C GLU A 479 9.86 -34.22 4.03
N LEU A 480 10.34 -34.15 2.79
CA LEU A 480 11.28 -33.11 2.35
C LEU A 480 10.66 -31.72 2.33
N ALA A 481 9.40 -31.60 1.87
CA ALA A 481 8.66 -30.34 1.85
C ALA A 481 8.38 -29.83 3.27
N GLU A 482 7.99 -30.73 4.17
CA GLU A 482 7.83 -30.43 5.59
C GLU A 482 9.15 -29.96 6.20
N LYS A 483 10.23 -30.73 6.01
CA LYS A 483 11.56 -30.39 6.53
C LYS A 483 12.02 -29.01 6.05
N ARG A 484 11.80 -28.66 4.78
CA ARG A 484 12.11 -27.34 4.21
C ARG A 484 11.29 -26.24 4.87
N ALA A 485 9.97 -26.41 4.95
CA ALA A 485 9.10 -25.42 5.58
C ALA A 485 9.49 -25.18 7.05
N LEU A 486 9.72 -26.25 7.81
CA LEU A 486 10.15 -26.16 9.20
C LEU A 486 11.53 -25.49 9.36
N GLY A 487 12.46 -25.76 8.44
CA GLY A 487 13.80 -25.15 8.43
C GLY A 487 13.82 -23.65 8.12
N ASN A 488 12.69 -23.07 7.72
CA ASN A 488 12.54 -21.64 7.50
C ASN A 488 11.95 -20.89 8.71
N ILE A 489 11.49 -21.61 9.75
CA ILE A 489 11.02 -20.99 10.99
C ILE A 489 12.22 -20.74 11.89
N GLY A 490 12.57 -19.48 12.07
CA GLY A 490 13.63 -19.02 12.95
C GLY A 490 13.14 -18.21 14.13
N ALA A 491 14.05 -17.94 15.07
CA ALA A 491 13.78 -17.14 16.26
C ALA A 491 14.74 -15.96 16.37
N ALA A 492 14.21 -14.80 16.75
CA ALA A 492 15.03 -13.66 17.14
C ALA A 492 15.51 -13.79 18.58
N LEU A 493 16.77 -13.46 18.82
CA LEU A 493 17.45 -13.42 20.11
C LEU A 493 17.92 -11.99 20.40
N GLY A 494 18.22 -11.71 21.67
CA GLY A 494 18.99 -10.54 22.06
C GLY A 494 20.48 -10.70 21.84
N CYS A 495 21.26 -9.92 22.61
CA CYS A 495 22.72 -9.91 22.59
C CYS A 495 23.35 -10.12 23.98
N ASP A 496 22.63 -10.72 24.94
CA ASP A 496 23.25 -11.17 26.19
C ASP A 496 23.82 -12.58 26.00
N PRO A 497 25.15 -12.79 26.06
CA PRO A 497 25.75 -14.07 25.69
C PRO A 497 25.29 -15.23 26.56
N LYS A 498 24.99 -14.99 27.85
CA LYS A 498 24.56 -16.05 28.77
C LYS A 498 23.07 -16.32 28.63
N GLU A 499 22.28 -15.26 28.63
CA GLU A 499 20.82 -15.37 28.59
C GLU A 499 20.35 -15.87 27.23
N ASP A 500 20.86 -15.31 26.13
CA ASP A 500 20.43 -15.66 24.78
C ASP A 500 20.95 -17.04 24.34
N LEU A 501 22.12 -17.47 24.83
CA LEU A 501 22.55 -18.87 24.70
C LEU A 501 21.58 -19.82 25.43
N ARG A 502 21.14 -19.48 26.65
CA ARG A 502 20.15 -20.28 27.40
C ARG A 502 18.82 -20.35 26.65
N LYS A 503 18.36 -19.22 26.09
CA LYS A 503 17.15 -19.14 25.27
C LYS A 503 17.28 -19.98 24.01
N ALA A 504 18.40 -19.88 23.27
CA ALA A 504 18.66 -20.67 22.08
C ALA A 504 18.66 -22.18 22.37
N LYS A 505 19.32 -22.63 23.45
CA LYS A 505 19.29 -24.04 23.91
C LYS A 505 17.88 -24.54 24.14
N ARG A 506 17.06 -23.73 24.80
CA ARG A 506 15.67 -24.08 25.10
C ARG A 506 14.81 -24.12 23.84
N LEU A 507 14.93 -23.13 22.95
CA LEU A 507 14.25 -23.12 21.65
C LEU A 507 14.64 -24.33 20.80
N PHE A 508 15.93 -24.62 20.67
CA PHE A 508 16.43 -25.79 19.94
C PHE A 508 15.86 -27.09 20.53
N LYS A 509 15.92 -27.26 21.85
CA LYS A 509 15.44 -28.47 22.52
C LYS A 509 13.92 -28.66 22.43
N GLU A 510 13.13 -27.60 22.67
CA GLU A 510 11.67 -27.71 22.78
C GLU A 510 10.96 -27.65 21.43
N THR A 511 11.55 -26.96 20.45
CA THR A 511 10.90 -26.73 19.14
C THR A 511 11.67 -27.31 17.96
N GLY A 512 12.96 -27.63 18.12
CA GLY A 512 13.83 -28.01 17.01
C GLY A 512 14.30 -26.83 16.15
N THR A 513 14.12 -25.58 16.62
CA THR A 513 14.55 -24.37 15.90
C THR A 513 16.07 -24.39 15.68
N LYS A 514 16.48 -24.20 14.42
CA LYS A 514 17.90 -24.16 14.00
C LYS A 514 18.32 -22.82 13.38
N LEU A 515 17.36 -21.97 13.05
CA LEU A 515 17.62 -20.67 12.44
C LEU A 515 17.49 -19.59 13.52
N PHE A 516 18.57 -18.88 13.83
CA PHE A 516 18.57 -17.83 14.84
C PHE A 516 19.02 -16.50 14.24
N ARG A 517 18.38 -15.42 14.68
CA ARG A 517 18.82 -14.05 14.40
C ARG A 517 19.15 -13.33 15.69
N ILE A 518 20.40 -12.90 15.86
CA ILE A 518 20.77 -11.92 16.89
C ILE A 518 20.29 -10.56 16.41
N TYR A 519 19.31 -10.00 17.12
CA TYR A 519 18.69 -8.72 16.76
C TYR A 519 18.96 -7.64 17.80
N THR A 520 19.67 -6.60 17.37
CA THR A 520 19.91 -5.38 18.12
C THR A 520 19.61 -4.16 17.25
N ILE A 521 19.21 -3.07 17.91
CA ILE A 521 18.92 -1.79 17.24
C ILE A 521 20.22 -0.96 17.08
N ASN A 522 21.29 -1.32 17.81
CA ASN A 522 22.56 -0.61 17.89
C ASN A 522 23.78 -1.54 17.72
N SER A 523 24.93 -0.94 17.40
CA SER A 523 26.25 -1.59 17.48
C SER A 523 26.57 -1.93 18.94
N ASP A 524 26.13 -3.11 19.39
CA ASP A 524 26.42 -3.62 20.73
C ASP A 524 27.61 -4.59 20.66
N PRO A 525 28.69 -4.36 21.43
CA PRO A 525 29.87 -5.23 21.38
C PRO A 525 29.56 -6.68 21.79
N ARG A 526 28.51 -6.92 22.58
CA ARG A 526 28.14 -8.27 23.02
C ARG A 526 27.44 -9.09 21.95
N VAL A 527 27.09 -8.49 20.81
CA VAL A 527 26.61 -9.23 19.62
C VAL A 527 27.65 -10.26 19.21
N LYS A 528 28.94 -9.86 19.17
CA LYS A 528 30.05 -10.76 18.87
C LYS A 528 30.15 -11.87 19.90
N GLU A 529 30.15 -11.53 21.18
CA GLU A 529 30.25 -12.48 22.29
C GLU A 529 29.09 -13.49 22.27
N THR A 530 27.88 -13.04 21.94
CA THR A 530 26.69 -13.88 21.82
C THR A 530 26.80 -14.82 20.61
N ALA A 531 27.22 -14.30 19.45
CA ALA A 531 27.44 -15.11 18.26
C ALA A 531 28.50 -16.19 18.50
N LEU A 532 29.62 -15.83 19.14
CA LEU A 532 30.68 -16.75 19.54
C LEU A 532 30.15 -17.82 20.50
N ALA A 533 29.40 -17.43 21.54
CA ALA A 533 28.84 -18.37 22.51
C ALA A 533 27.87 -19.38 21.86
N LEU A 534 27.05 -18.92 20.91
CA LEU A 534 26.18 -19.79 20.12
C LEU A 534 26.99 -20.74 19.25
N ARG A 535 27.98 -20.23 18.50
CA ARG A 535 28.82 -21.04 17.61
C ARG A 535 29.62 -22.09 18.39
N GLN A 536 30.23 -21.72 19.51
CA GLN A 536 30.99 -22.66 20.36
C GLN A 536 30.13 -23.79 20.91
N TYR A 537 28.87 -23.51 21.24
CA TYR A 537 27.98 -24.53 21.80
C TYR A 537 27.33 -25.42 20.74
N PHE A 538 26.81 -24.83 19.67
CA PHE A 538 26.04 -25.56 18.65
C PHE A 538 26.88 -26.02 17.46
N GLY A 539 28.07 -25.47 17.26
CA GLY A 539 28.85 -25.68 16.03
C GLY A 539 28.00 -25.34 14.81
N ASP A 540 27.98 -26.24 13.83
CA ASP A 540 27.21 -26.08 12.60
C ASP A 540 25.76 -26.60 12.63
N GLN A 541 25.29 -27.02 13.80
CA GLN A 541 23.91 -27.53 13.95
C GLN A 541 22.83 -26.45 13.78
N ILE A 542 23.23 -25.18 13.89
CA ILE A 542 22.37 -24.02 13.72
C ILE A 542 22.92 -23.08 12.65
N GLU A 543 22.06 -22.19 12.19
CA GLU A 543 22.40 -21.02 11.39
C GLU A 543 22.27 -19.76 12.24
N ILE A 544 23.29 -18.91 12.21
CA ILE A 544 23.36 -17.67 12.96
C ILE A 544 23.34 -16.50 11.98
N PHE A 545 22.25 -15.74 12.03
CA PHE A 545 22.13 -14.45 11.34
C PHE A 545 22.31 -13.32 12.34
N VAL A 546 22.90 -12.22 11.90
CA VAL A 546 23.09 -11.03 12.74
C VAL A 546 22.58 -9.81 12.01
N GLY A 547 21.77 -9.01 12.70
CA GLY A 547 21.53 -7.64 12.28
C GLY A 547 20.49 -6.93 13.14
N GLN A 548 20.44 -5.61 13.12
CA GLN A 548 21.03 -4.79 12.05
C GLN A 548 22.53 -4.57 12.24
N ILE A 549 23.32 -4.78 11.18
CA ILE A 549 24.74 -4.42 11.19
C ILE A 549 24.85 -2.89 11.17
N ALA A 550 25.76 -2.36 11.98
CA ALA A 550 25.90 -0.91 12.15
C ALA A 550 27.19 -0.35 11.55
N ASP A 551 28.23 -1.19 11.40
CA ASP A 551 29.51 -0.80 10.83
C ASP A 551 30.29 -2.01 10.27
N MET A 552 31.27 -1.75 9.40
CA MET A 552 32.08 -2.78 8.75
C MET A 552 33.00 -3.53 9.71
N LYS A 553 33.45 -2.90 10.81
CA LYS A 553 34.35 -3.55 11.78
C LYS A 553 33.62 -4.71 12.47
N GLN A 554 32.38 -4.48 12.90
CA GLN A 554 31.52 -5.51 13.45
C GLN A 554 31.31 -6.65 12.44
N CYS A 555 31.13 -6.34 11.15
CA CYS A 555 30.97 -7.36 10.11
C CYS A 555 32.20 -8.28 10.02
N TYR A 556 33.42 -7.73 9.98
CA TYR A 556 34.65 -8.52 9.96
C TYR A 556 34.81 -9.40 11.21
N GLU A 557 34.49 -8.86 12.39
CA GLU A 557 34.55 -9.62 13.64
C GLU A 557 33.58 -10.81 13.65
N LEU A 558 32.41 -10.68 13.01
CA LEU A 558 31.38 -11.73 12.96
C LEU A 558 31.69 -12.83 11.93
N ILE A 559 32.46 -12.53 10.89
CA ILE A 559 32.89 -13.54 9.90
C ILE A 559 34.27 -14.14 10.21
N ALA A 560 34.91 -13.71 11.30
CA ALA A 560 36.16 -14.31 11.76
C ALA A 560 36.01 -15.82 12.01
N ASN A 561 37.11 -16.57 11.80
CA ASN A 561 37.11 -18.04 11.78
C ASN A 561 36.52 -18.72 13.03
N ASP A 562 36.51 -18.05 14.18
CA ASP A 562 35.98 -18.57 15.44
C ASP A 562 34.45 -18.39 15.58
N ILE A 563 33.84 -17.49 14.80
CA ILE A 563 32.40 -17.19 14.85
C ILE A 563 31.68 -17.64 13.58
N GLN A 564 32.18 -17.17 12.43
CA GLN A 564 31.67 -17.46 11.09
C GLN A 564 30.13 -17.46 11.03
N VAL A 565 29.51 -16.29 11.18
CA VAL A 565 28.06 -16.17 11.04
C VAL A 565 27.61 -16.50 9.61
N ASP A 566 26.40 -17.06 9.50
CA ASP A 566 25.84 -17.55 8.24
C ASP A 566 25.21 -16.42 7.42
N GLY A 567 24.78 -15.35 8.08
CA GLY A 567 24.28 -14.17 7.39
C GLY A 567 24.35 -12.87 8.19
N LEU A 568 24.46 -11.78 7.45
CA LEU A 568 24.45 -10.40 7.93
C LEU A 568 23.24 -9.68 7.33
N ILE A 569 22.54 -8.91 8.16
CA ILE A 569 21.35 -8.16 7.76
C ILE A 569 21.64 -6.67 7.88
N ALA A 570 21.76 -6.00 6.74
CA ALA A 570 21.94 -4.56 6.63
C ALA A 570 20.62 -3.82 6.86
N GLY A 571 20.65 -2.87 7.80
CA GLY A 571 19.50 -2.06 8.18
C GLY A 571 19.69 -0.61 7.74
N HIS A 572 18.80 -0.11 6.90
CA HIS A 572 18.77 1.32 6.56
C HIS A 572 17.59 1.98 7.29
N GLY A 573 17.86 3.06 8.04
CA GLY A 573 16.92 3.80 8.90
C GLY A 573 15.76 4.52 8.22
N GLY A 574 15.27 3.98 7.11
CA GLY A 574 14.03 4.34 6.42
C GLY A 574 12.91 3.33 6.66
N GLY A 575 12.97 2.52 7.73
CA GLY A 575 11.81 1.74 8.15
C GLY A 575 10.63 2.69 8.42
N ARG A 576 9.41 2.33 7.97
CA ARG A 576 8.22 3.22 8.05
C ARG A 576 7.98 3.84 9.44
N GLN A 577 8.36 3.12 10.49
CA GLN A 577 8.24 3.56 11.90
C GLN A 577 9.58 3.85 12.58
N CYS A 578 10.69 3.94 11.84
CA CYS A 578 12.02 4.21 12.39
C CYS A 578 12.24 5.73 12.53
N THR A 579 12.86 6.16 13.63
CA THR A 579 13.33 7.54 13.83
C THR A 579 14.83 7.63 14.11
N SER A 580 15.56 6.52 13.94
CA SER A 580 17.01 6.47 14.20
C SER A 580 17.79 7.45 13.31
N ALA A 581 17.37 7.64 12.05
CA ALA A 581 17.95 8.64 11.13
C ALA A 581 17.79 10.07 11.68
N THR A 582 16.59 10.41 12.14
CA THR A 582 16.28 11.73 12.72
C THR A 582 16.93 11.96 14.08
N ASN A 583 17.35 10.88 14.76
CA ASN A 583 18.03 10.92 16.05
C ASN A 583 19.57 10.89 15.92
N GLY A 584 20.12 10.98 14.69
CA GLY A 584 21.56 11.07 14.46
C GLY A 584 22.33 9.75 14.65
N MET A 585 21.66 8.60 14.54
CA MET A 585 22.28 7.28 14.70
C MET A 585 22.90 6.78 13.40
N ALA A 586 23.98 5.99 13.51
CA ALA A 586 24.63 5.35 12.37
C ALA A 586 23.66 4.38 11.65
N LEU A 587 23.51 4.57 10.35
CA LEU A 587 22.75 3.69 9.46
C LEU A 587 23.70 3.12 8.43
N THR A 588 23.51 1.87 8.01
CA THR A 588 24.26 1.35 6.86
C THR A 588 23.85 2.14 5.62
N THR A 589 24.75 2.97 5.13
CA THR A 589 24.60 3.69 3.87
C THR A 589 24.58 2.70 2.69
N LEU A 590 24.04 3.12 1.55
CA LEU A 590 24.12 2.34 0.32
C LEU A 590 25.57 2.07 -0.10
N GLU A 591 26.48 3.01 0.16
CA GLU A 591 27.90 2.85 -0.10
C GLU A 591 28.52 1.78 0.79
N GLU A 592 28.22 1.78 2.10
CA GLU A 592 28.68 0.73 3.02
C GLU A 592 28.11 -0.65 2.66
N LEU A 593 26.83 -0.71 2.27
CA LEU A 593 26.23 -1.94 1.76
C LEU A 593 26.94 -2.41 0.48
N TYR A 594 27.23 -1.51 -0.46
CA TYR A 594 27.94 -1.86 -1.69
C TYR A 594 29.37 -2.36 -1.39
N ASN A 595 30.09 -1.66 -0.52
CA ASN A 595 31.42 -2.06 -0.04
C ASN A 595 31.40 -3.45 0.62
N LEU A 596 30.35 -3.78 1.38
CA LEU A 596 30.16 -5.11 1.96
C LEU A 596 29.92 -6.18 0.88
N LEU A 597 29.10 -5.88 -0.13
CA LEU A 597 28.72 -6.82 -1.18
C LEU A 597 29.90 -7.18 -2.11
N ILE A 598 30.76 -6.21 -2.44
CA ILE A 598 31.92 -6.42 -3.32
C ILE A 598 33.13 -7.00 -2.58
N ASN A 599 33.09 -7.08 -1.25
CA ASN A 599 34.21 -7.56 -0.49
C ASN A 599 34.28 -9.09 -0.47
N ARG A 600 35.41 -9.62 -0.93
CA ARG A 600 35.64 -11.06 -1.10
C ARG A 600 35.60 -11.85 0.20
N ASP A 601 35.97 -11.24 1.32
CA ASP A 601 35.99 -11.91 2.63
C ASP A 601 34.58 -12.34 3.04
N PHE A 602 33.56 -11.63 2.57
CA PHE A 602 32.16 -11.93 2.88
C PHE A 602 31.52 -12.92 1.92
N ASN A 603 32.18 -13.37 0.85
CA ASN A 603 31.56 -14.17 -0.22
C ASN A 603 30.85 -15.45 0.25
N ASN A 604 31.26 -16.01 1.38
CA ASN A 604 30.65 -17.21 1.94
C ASN A 604 29.60 -16.91 3.03
N THR A 605 29.33 -15.62 3.28
CA THR A 605 28.32 -15.13 4.22
C THR A 605 27.18 -14.51 3.42
N THR A 606 25.94 -14.85 3.79
CA THR A 606 24.75 -14.27 3.15
C THR A 606 24.58 -12.82 3.55
N ILE A 607 24.37 -11.92 2.58
CA ILE A 607 24.08 -10.51 2.84
C ILE A 607 22.62 -10.23 2.48
N MET A 608 21.83 -9.90 3.50
CA MET A 608 20.42 -9.54 3.35
C MET A 608 20.19 -8.07 3.70
N VAL A 609 19.07 -7.52 3.23
CA VAL A 609 18.67 -6.13 3.52
C VAL A 609 17.30 -6.06 4.17
N GLU A 610 17.15 -5.16 5.14
CA GLU A 610 15.91 -4.86 5.84
C GLU A 610 15.69 -3.34 5.95
N GLY A 611 14.45 -2.88 5.75
CA GLY A 611 14.10 -1.46 5.85
C GLY A 611 13.80 -0.78 4.51
N GLY A 612 13.77 0.56 4.51
CA GLY A 612 13.25 1.38 3.40
C GLY A 612 13.90 1.14 2.03
N ILE A 613 15.19 0.81 2.04
CA ILE A 613 15.97 0.43 0.84
C ILE A 613 15.40 -0.81 0.13
N GLY A 614 14.79 -1.73 0.89
CA GLY A 614 14.23 -2.97 0.37
C GLY A 614 13.22 -2.74 -0.75
N THR A 615 12.58 -1.56 -0.82
CA THR A 615 11.58 -1.23 -1.86
C THR A 615 12.12 -1.29 -3.29
N SER A 616 13.43 -1.16 -3.51
CA SER A 616 14.08 -1.15 -4.83
C SER A 616 14.63 -2.53 -5.23
N VAL A 617 13.76 -3.53 -5.38
CA VAL A 617 14.15 -4.95 -5.55
C VAL A 617 15.14 -5.17 -6.71
N GLY A 618 14.85 -4.64 -7.89
CA GLY A 618 15.68 -4.86 -9.07
C GLY A 618 17.10 -4.32 -8.89
N ALA A 619 17.25 -3.13 -8.30
CA ALA A 619 18.54 -2.53 -8.00
C ALA A 619 19.33 -3.38 -6.99
N LEU A 620 18.68 -3.88 -5.93
CA LEU A 620 19.32 -4.72 -4.92
C LEU A 620 19.81 -6.06 -5.48
N LEU A 621 19.02 -6.69 -6.37
CA LEU A 621 19.43 -7.92 -7.06
C LEU A 621 20.67 -7.68 -7.94
N VAL A 622 20.71 -6.55 -8.66
CA VAL A 622 21.84 -6.18 -9.51
C VAL A 622 23.08 -5.83 -8.68
N MET A 623 22.93 -5.12 -7.56
CA MET A 623 24.03 -4.87 -6.61
C MET A 623 24.56 -6.18 -6.00
N GLY A 624 23.76 -7.23 -6.03
CA GLY A 624 24.16 -8.56 -5.62
C GLY A 624 23.76 -8.94 -4.21
N VAL A 625 22.70 -8.34 -3.66
CA VAL A 625 22.09 -8.76 -2.40
C VAL A 625 21.51 -10.18 -2.51
N ASP A 626 21.68 -11.00 -1.47
CA ASP A 626 21.20 -12.39 -1.46
C ASP A 626 19.75 -12.52 -1.00
N GLY A 627 19.29 -11.65 -0.10
CA GLY A 627 17.93 -11.72 0.44
C GLY A 627 17.34 -10.37 0.86
N ILE A 628 16.01 -10.26 0.81
CA ILE A 628 15.26 -9.02 1.07
C ILE A 628 14.19 -9.30 2.12
N LEU A 629 14.29 -8.63 3.27
CA LEU A 629 13.32 -8.73 4.36
C LEU A 629 12.15 -7.75 4.12
N ARG A 630 10.92 -8.27 4.20
CA ARG A 630 9.68 -7.49 4.03
C ARG A 630 8.87 -7.47 5.32
N ASN A 631 8.76 -6.28 5.91
CA ASN A 631 8.02 -6.09 7.16
C ASN A 631 6.82 -5.15 6.96
N ALA A 632 7.04 -3.87 6.64
CA ALA A 632 5.97 -2.88 6.57
C ALA A 632 4.91 -3.18 5.52
N GLN A 633 5.31 -3.75 4.38
CA GLN A 633 4.37 -4.15 3.34
C GLN A 633 3.62 -5.44 3.67
N LEU A 634 4.17 -6.30 4.54
CA LEU A 634 3.48 -7.50 5.03
C LEU A 634 2.69 -7.24 6.31
N ALA A 635 2.91 -6.08 6.93
CA ALA A 635 2.19 -5.62 8.09
C ALA A 635 0.77 -5.15 7.76
N SER A 636 0.47 -4.89 6.48
CA SER A 636 -0.87 -4.65 5.95
C SER A 636 -1.62 -5.92 5.55
N CYS A 637 -1.06 -7.11 5.80
CA CYS A 637 -1.69 -8.36 5.39
C CYS A 637 -2.69 -8.79 6.45
N VAL A 638 -3.87 -9.13 5.98
CA VAL A 638 -5.09 -8.89 6.74
C VAL A 638 -5.71 -10.17 7.26
N ILE A 639 -5.69 -11.25 6.47
CA ILE A 639 -6.16 -12.55 6.95
C ILE A 639 -5.13 -13.20 7.87
N GLU A 640 -3.84 -13.17 7.54
CA GLU A 640 -2.81 -13.84 8.33
C GLU A 640 -2.60 -13.21 9.72
N GLN A 641 -3.04 -11.96 9.89
CA GLN A 641 -3.01 -11.22 11.16
C GLN A 641 -4.36 -11.22 11.93
N GLY A 642 -5.29 -12.10 11.58
CA GLY A 642 -6.52 -12.32 12.35
C GLY A 642 -7.73 -11.49 11.95
N ASP A 643 -7.67 -10.73 10.83
CA ASP A 643 -8.82 -10.09 10.18
C ASP A 643 -9.65 -9.14 11.07
N LEU A 644 -8.97 -8.39 11.96
CA LEU A 644 -9.60 -7.40 12.85
C LEU A 644 -8.97 -6.00 12.68
N TYR A 645 -9.79 -5.00 12.35
CA TYR A 645 -9.39 -3.61 12.11
C TYR A 645 -10.06 -2.66 13.07
N PHE A 646 -9.38 -1.56 13.34
CA PHE A 646 -9.92 -0.41 14.05
C PHE A 646 -10.38 0.65 13.06
N GLU A 647 -11.44 1.38 13.38
CA GLU A 647 -11.78 2.60 12.65
C GLU A 647 -11.01 3.77 13.26
N HIS A 648 -10.19 4.43 12.46
CA HIS A 648 -9.51 5.66 12.83
C HIS A 648 -10.49 6.84 12.80
N ARG A 649 -10.18 7.92 13.53
CA ARG A 649 -11.06 9.11 13.61
C ARG A 649 -11.28 9.84 12.28
N ASN A 650 -10.39 9.64 11.31
CA ASN A 650 -10.54 10.16 9.94
C ASN A 650 -11.44 9.28 9.05
N GLY A 651 -12.05 8.21 9.59
CA GLY A 651 -12.93 7.30 8.84
C GLY A 651 -12.24 6.12 8.17
N GLU A 652 -10.90 6.05 8.25
CA GLU A 652 -10.13 4.97 7.61
C GLU A 652 -10.03 3.74 8.52
N PHE A 653 -9.99 2.55 7.93
CA PHE A 653 -9.68 1.33 8.66
C PHE A 653 -8.18 1.23 8.90
N CYS A 654 -7.77 0.74 10.06
CA CYS A 654 -6.36 0.67 10.41
C CYS A 654 -6.04 -0.46 11.39
N GLN A 655 -4.75 -0.81 11.48
CA GLN A 655 -4.19 -1.62 12.56
C GLN A 655 -2.99 -0.91 13.17
N PRO A 656 -2.74 -1.06 14.48
CA PRO A 656 -1.53 -0.56 15.09
C PRO A 656 -0.33 -1.22 14.42
N TYR A 657 0.66 -0.41 14.09
CA TYR A 657 1.91 -0.88 13.53
C TYR A 657 3.01 -0.02 14.11
N HIS A 658 3.72 -0.57 15.09
CA HIS A 658 4.75 0.14 15.81
C HIS A 658 6.14 -0.39 15.47
N GLY A 659 7.14 0.51 15.46
CA GLY A 659 8.54 0.11 15.33
C GLY A 659 8.99 -0.67 16.58
N SER A 660 9.96 -1.57 16.44
CA SER A 660 10.45 -2.37 17.59
C SER A 660 11.02 -1.54 18.74
N ALA A 661 11.50 -0.32 18.46
CA ALA A 661 12.03 0.64 19.43
C ALA A 661 11.03 1.75 19.81
N SER A 662 9.75 1.54 19.55
CA SER A 662 8.68 2.50 19.90
C SER A 662 8.25 2.35 21.36
N ALA A 663 7.71 3.42 21.94
CA ALA A 663 7.22 3.40 23.32
C ALA A 663 6.22 2.25 23.60
N PRO A 664 5.21 1.97 22.74
CA PRO A 664 4.31 0.83 22.94
C PRO A 664 5.03 -0.51 22.99
N THR A 665 6.01 -0.71 22.10
CA THR A 665 6.77 -1.97 22.06
C THR A 665 7.69 -2.11 23.27
N MET A 666 8.37 -1.03 23.66
CA MET A 666 9.21 -1.00 24.87
C MET A 666 8.40 -1.17 26.16
N ILE A 667 7.17 -0.67 26.20
CA ILE A 667 6.25 -0.88 27.32
C ILE A 667 5.89 -2.36 27.43
N ILE A 668 5.56 -3.03 26.32
CA ILE A 668 5.35 -4.49 26.28
C ILE A 668 6.58 -5.21 26.86
N GLU A 669 7.80 -4.78 26.51
CA GLU A 669 9.06 -5.33 27.04
C GLU A 669 9.31 -5.04 28.54
N SER A 670 8.68 -4.02 29.10
CA SER A 670 8.88 -3.59 30.51
C SER A 670 7.95 -4.26 31.52
N TYR A 671 6.83 -4.84 31.08
CA TYR A 671 5.82 -5.47 31.96
C TYR A 671 6.24 -6.81 32.59
N HIS A 672 7.48 -7.27 32.37
CA HIS A 672 7.96 -8.57 32.84
C HIS A 672 8.52 -8.50 34.27
N LYS A 673 7.91 -9.26 35.20
CA LYS A 673 8.40 -9.43 36.59
C LYS A 673 9.73 -10.21 36.69
N ASP A 674 10.03 -11.08 35.72
CA ASP A 674 11.31 -11.81 35.67
C ASP A 674 12.51 -10.93 35.25
N ASN A 675 12.23 -9.72 34.74
CA ASN A 675 13.21 -8.72 34.36
C ASN A 675 13.46 -7.67 35.45
N ALA A 676 12.97 -7.88 36.69
CA ALA A 676 13.18 -6.95 37.80
C ALA A 676 14.67 -6.70 38.14
N ASN A 677 15.56 -7.60 37.71
CA ASN A 677 17.02 -7.44 37.85
C ASN A 677 17.77 -7.27 36.52
N SER A 678 17.11 -7.40 35.35
CA SER A 678 17.72 -7.02 34.08
C SER A 678 17.48 -5.53 33.90
N ARG A 679 18.52 -4.72 34.13
CA ARG A 679 18.59 -3.34 33.66
C ARG A 679 17.98 -3.31 32.24
N LEU A 680 16.89 -2.57 32.07
CA LEU A 680 16.01 -2.53 30.88
C LEU A 680 16.68 -2.12 29.56
N PHE A 681 18.00 -2.12 29.53
CA PHE A 681 18.84 -2.04 28.36
C PHE A 681 20.05 -2.91 28.68
N PRO A 682 20.31 -3.97 27.91
CA PRO A 682 21.62 -4.57 27.94
C PRO A 682 22.52 -3.43 27.39
N SER A 683 23.29 -2.78 28.26
CA SER A 683 23.98 -1.48 28.10
C SER A 683 23.08 -0.23 28.25
N GLY A 684 23.32 0.58 29.29
CA GLY A 684 22.49 1.73 29.68
C GLY A 684 22.46 2.92 28.69
N ARG A 685 21.99 2.73 27.46
CA ARG A 685 21.79 3.78 26.46
C ARG A 685 20.59 3.45 25.56
N THR A 686 19.38 3.80 26.00
CA THR A 686 18.66 5.00 25.52
C THR A 686 17.35 5.16 26.31
N LYS A 687 17.26 6.22 27.12
CA LYS A 687 15.96 6.69 27.66
C LYS A 687 15.05 7.29 26.56
N ASN A 688 15.51 7.25 25.30
CA ASN A 688 14.90 7.93 24.16
C ASN A 688 14.24 6.88 23.25
N VAL A 689 12.98 7.12 22.92
CA VAL A 689 12.19 6.31 21.99
C VAL A 689 12.74 6.50 20.57
N GLU A 690 13.10 5.42 19.88
CA GLU A 690 13.75 5.43 18.55
C GLU A 690 12.84 4.86 17.44
N GLY A 691 11.58 4.61 17.77
CA GLY A 691 10.52 4.23 16.84
C GLY A 691 9.25 5.04 17.07
N LYS A 692 8.52 5.32 15.99
CA LYS A 692 7.20 5.91 16.05
C LYS A 692 6.14 4.86 16.40
N SER A 693 5.19 5.27 17.23
CA SER A 693 3.87 4.66 17.23
C SER A 693 3.13 5.14 15.99
N GLY A 694 2.34 4.28 15.39
CA GLY A 694 1.57 4.63 14.23
C GLY A 694 0.64 3.52 13.81
N TYR A 695 -0.04 3.78 12.71
CA TYR A 695 -1.03 2.91 12.12
C TYR A 695 -0.61 2.54 10.70
N ILE A 696 -0.99 1.33 10.31
CA ILE A 696 -1.15 1.01 8.91
C ILE A 696 -2.62 1.21 8.59
N TYR A 697 -2.87 2.11 7.62
CA TYR A 697 -4.19 2.41 7.12
C TYR A 697 -4.54 1.52 5.93
N TYR A 698 -5.80 1.12 5.89
CA TYR A 698 -6.42 0.28 4.87
C TYR A 698 -7.44 1.13 4.15
N ARG A 699 -7.05 1.70 3.00
CA ARG A 699 -7.96 2.54 2.22
C ARG A 699 -8.89 1.75 1.31
N GLU A 700 -8.48 0.59 0.77
CA GLU A 700 -9.34 -0.18 -0.19
C GLU A 700 -8.84 -1.61 -0.50
N LYS A 701 -7.54 -1.90 -0.33
CA LYS A 701 -6.89 -3.12 -0.82
C LYS A 701 -6.42 -4.04 0.31
N ALA A 702 -7.30 -4.38 1.23
CA ALA A 702 -7.00 -5.40 2.22
C ALA A 702 -6.68 -6.72 1.46
N ASN A 703 -5.39 -7.07 1.35
CA ASN A 703 -4.85 -8.16 0.54
C ASN A 703 -4.28 -9.28 1.42
N SER A 704 -4.40 -10.54 1.00
CA SER A 704 -3.65 -11.59 1.70
C SER A 704 -2.15 -11.32 1.63
N MET A 705 -1.41 -11.84 2.61
CA MET A 705 0.05 -11.85 2.57
C MET A 705 0.59 -12.49 1.29
N THR A 706 -0.10 -13.52 0.82
CA THR A 706 0.30 -14.24 -0.38
C THR A 706 0.14 -13.41 -1.65
N PHE A 707 -0.87 -12.54 -1.72
CA PHE A 707 -1.01 -11.59 -2.82
C PHE A 707 0.18 -10.64 -2.85
N ASP A 708 0.48 -9.97 -1.72
CA ASP A 708 1.57 -8.99 -1.64
C ASP A 708 2.93 -9.64 -1.95
N ILE A 709 3.16 -10.89 -1.55
CA ILE A 709 4.38 -11.62 -1.94
C ILE A 709 4.44 -11.82 -3.46
N ASP A 710 3.34 -12.19 -4.09
CA ASP A 710 3.28 -12.41 -5.55
C ASP A 710 3.56 -11.12 -6.32
N GLN A 711 3.12 -9.98 -5.77
CA GLN A 711 3.49 -8.65 -6.29
C GLN A 711 5.00 -8.49 -6.37
N PHE A 712 5.67 -8.72 -5.24
CA PHE A 712 7.11 -8.54 -5.15
C PHE A 712 7.84 -9.49 -6.10
N LYS A 713 7.35 -10.73 -6.22
CA LYS A 713 7.89 -11.69 -7.18
C LYS A 713 7.76 -11.21 -8.61
N HIS A 714 6.62 -10.67 -9.02
CA HIS A 714 6.44 -10.15 -10.37
C HIS A 714 7.47 -9.06 -10.71
N TYR A 715 7.72 -8.12 -9.79
CA TYR A 715 8.73 -7.06 -10.00
C TYR A 715 10.16 -7.62 -10.12
N ALA A 716 10.53 -8.59 -9.27
CA ALA A 716 11.84 -9.24 -9.35
C ALA A 716 12.00 -10.05 -10.64
N ALA A 717 10.99 -10.85 -11.00
CA ALA A 717 10.97 -11.67 -12.20
C ALA A 717 11.06 -10.83 -13.47
N ARG A 718 10.43 -9.65 -13.49
CA ARG A 718 10.56 -8.69 -14.59
C ARG A 718 11.98 -8.16 -14.74
N THR A 719 12.67 -7.89 -13.63
CA THR A 719 14.09 -7.48 -13.67
C THR A 719 14.95 -8.56 -14.33
N LEU A 720 14.75 -9.84 -13.94
CA LEU A 720 15.45 -10.97 -14.56
C LEU A 720 15.14 -11.09 -16.06
N ALA A 721 13.86 -11.01 -16.43
CA ALA A 721 13.42 -11.12 -17.82
C ALA A 721 13.95 -9.98 -18.70
N ASP A 722 13.98 -8.74 -18.20
CA ASP A 722 14.54 -7.59 -18.91
C ASP A 722 16.06 -7.75 -19.16
N LEU A 723 16.75 -8.47 -18.28
CA LEU A 723 18.16 -8.86 -18.43
C LEU A 723 18.36 -10.12 -19.30
N GLY A 724 17.29 -10.78 -19.72
CA GLY A 724 17.34 -12.03 -20.49
C GLY A 724 17.78 -13.25 -19.65
N VAL A 725 17.72 -13.17 -18.33
CA VAL A 725 18.06 -14.27 -17.40
C VAL A 725 16.79 -14.82 -16.72
N GLY A 726 16.80 -16.11 -16.42
CA GLY A 726 15.68 -16.85 -15.86
C GLY A 726 15.79 -17.15 -14.36
N SER A 727 16.94 -16.92 -13.73
CA SER A 727 17.17 -17.25 -12.31
C SER A 727 18.22 -16.36 -11.65
N ILE A 728 18.29 -16.39 -10.30
CA ILE A 728 19.38 -15.75 -9.56
C ILE A 728 20.75 -16.33 -9.94
N TRP A 729 20.83 -17.64 -10.22
CA TRP A 729 22.07 -18.27 -10.70
C TRP A 729 22.54 -17.62 -12.01
N GLU A 730 21.67 -17.58 -13.02
CA GLU A 730 21.97 -16.99 -14.32
C GLU A 730 22.28 -15.48 -14.18
N LEU A 731 21.60 -14.78 -13.26
CA LEU A 731 21.88 -13.37 -12.94
C LEU A 731 23.31 -13.19 -12.42
N ARG A 732 23.79 -14.05 -11.51
CA ARG A 732 25.15 -13.95 -10.96
C ARG A 732 26.22 -14.18 -12.03
N GLU A 733 26.06 -15.19 -12.87
CA GLU A 733 26.97 -15.45 -14.00
C GLU A 733 26.97 -14.31 -15.01
N PHE A 734 25.79 -13.73 -15.27
CA PHE A 734 25.63 -12.60 -16.16
C PHE A 734 26.29 -11.34 -15.62
N LEU A 735 26.11 -11.03 -14.33
CA LEU A 735 26.73 -9.89 -13.65
C LEU A 735 28.25 -9.98 -13.64
N ASP A 736 28.80 -11.18 -13.46
CA ASP A 736 30.25 -11.39 -13.54
C ASP A 736 30.75 -11.03 -14.95
N LYS A 737 30.09 -11.47 -16.02
CA LYS A 737 30.55 -11.17 -17.39
C LYS A 737 30.36 -9.70 -17.81
N ASN A 738 29.33 -9.02 -17.30
CA ASN A 738 28.84 -7.75 -17.87
C ASN A 738 28.79 -6.57 -16.88
N ASN A 739 29.53 -6.60 -15.77
CA ASN A 739 29.43 -5.68 -14.63
C ASN A 739 29.15 -4.20 -14.99
N ASP A 740 29.91 -3.61 -15.92
CA ASP A 740 29.79 -2.20 -16.29
C ASP A 740 28.82 -1.92 -17.45
N GLU A 741 28.55 -2.90 -18.32
CA GLU A 741 27.60 -2.76 -19.44
C GLU A 741 26.14 -2.92 -18.99
N LEU A 742 25.92 -3.70 -17.93
CA LEU A 742 24.60 -4.11 -17.43
C LEU A 742 23.73 -2.98 -16.90
N LEU A 743 24.35 -1.94 -16.34
CA LEU A 743 23.65 -0.79 -15.77
C LEU A 743 23.14 0.18 -16.85
N ARG A 744 23.52 -0.05 -18.10
CA ARG A 744 22.90 0.55 -19.29
C ARG A 744 21.69 -0.25 -19.80
N ILE A 745 21.32 -1.41 -19.21
CA ILE A 745 20.31 -2.36 -19.76
C ILE A 745 19.01 -2.46 -18.92
N VAL A 746 19.00 -2.18 -17.61
CA VAL A 746 17.82 -2.38 -16.72
C VAL A 746 16.77 -1.24 -16.76
N SER A 747 15.50 -1.58 -17.05
CA SER A 747 14.41 -0.64 -17.36
C SER A 747 13.73 0.06 -16.16
N ALA A 748 13.15 1.23 -16.44
CA ALA A 748 12.59 2.26 -15.53
C ALA A 748 11.56 1.87 -14.45
N ASP A 749 11.12 0.61 -14.33
CA ASP A 749 9.96 0.26 -13.48
C ASP A 749 10.29 -0.22 -12.07
N ALA A 750 11.57 -0.28 -11.67
CA ALA A 750 11.94 -0.56 -10.27
C ALA A 750 11.51 0.55 -9.29
N ALA A 751 11.04 1.70 -9.80
CA ALA A 751 10.54 2.84 -9.01
C ALA A 751 9.05 2.73 -8.62
N TYR A 752 8.27 1.84 -9.24
CA TYR A 752 6.81 1.81 -9.07
C TYR A 752 6.36 1.38 -7.66
N THR A 753 7.21 0.67 -6.92
CA THR A 753 6.93 0.23 -5.54
C THR A 753 6.94 1.38 -4.53
N ALA A 754 7.60 2.51 -4.83
CA ALA A 754 7.67 3.65 -3.93
C ALA A 754 6.59 4.71 -4.19
N SER A 755 6.20 4.94 -5.45
CA SER A 755 5.13 5.88 -5.80
C SER A 755 3.75 5.33 -5.47
N ALA A 756 3.51 4.02 -5.68
CA ALA A 756 2.21 3.39 -5.38
C ALA A 756 1.88 3.24 -3.88
N TRP A 757 2.86 3.48 -2.99
CA TRP A 757 2.72 3.28 -1.54
C TRP A 757 2.94 4.54 -0.70
N ARG A 758 3.32 5.68 -1.31
CA ARG A 758 3.43 6.98 -0.63
C ARG A 758 2.10 7.78 -0.61
N GLY A 759 1.00 7.20 -1.11
CA GLY A 759 -0.35 7.78 -1.07
C GLY A 759 -1.13 7.44 0.19
#